data_AF-A0ABD0UE09-F1
#
_entry.id   AF-A0ABD0UE09-F1
#
_cell.length_a   1.000
_cell.length_b   1.000
_cell.length_c   1.000
_cell.angle_alpha   90.00
_cell.angle_beta   90.00
_cell.angle_gamma   90.00
#
_symmetry.space_group_name_H-M   'P 1'
#
loop_
_entity.id
_entity.type
_entity.pdbx_description
1 polymer ?
#
loop_
_entity_poly.entity_id
_entity_poly.type
_entity_poly.pdbx_seq_one_letter_code
_entity_poly.pdbx_strand_id
1 'polypeptide(L)'
;MKNEKLLEKKDEDVENTNIIQLEIISRPNGENNGGSDSWGHTVFEPQRELSDQTPSGRSRSIPRSTALDAPEKKLTLFALRLAIIEKTACGLGQLAFVWATVVLLGGFASALKPKDFWFVTAILVVEAARLFSRSRELEWQHQSTRTLPAATSRRRIQSHLSIPRRLVRAAMRPLSFAARPSRRLAFNMHQLNGLSALSQPKRTWLPADVPFFPYSDWVFVSKNISLFLYWLQIIAAAACAALSLMRIGQQDYGDDAQVNEKSALNVFYSLALAEALMFLLEKGYWTWRIERGKLVELVCEDCDLGPIGMVSLRRFFYDAYSKCIDGSIFDGLKMDLVSFAEELLDSDSPDEQIIGARILQRFVENKRFAGDTLRKIGSSTPVIERLIEMLNWKDPAEEDIRRSASEIVSKLASKKQQALRVAAIPGAMESIASLLQTGGGSTDGRPYEASPRAVVVDKENYEFSAFNLLGLLILKRLARDHDNCWKIGNARGLLARIIDLTSAGSALLRDDRAPESRVKTVRRALQVMRILVCATGETGKLLRRDISEIVYSVSNIRELLQYGESHLKLQMLGVEILTSLGMNEEAREKIGATGSMIRLILAAFFRPIVTEEVGVVCNEAGEALAMLILESRRNCERMLREGDDVVAKLVAALGDPALRVNAARILRGLCAYSAPERSDRLQIIAGAMPMVLKTIMEEKENEKEKLLEVSIGLALQILKLRNPEDGRNEIERAGIKDENFVEKLVEILRRYENPESKVPRMRRFVIGLAATLMKYEEKYIELFRDLGTEQVLMRVADTTSELECFNVFSGSVGLGRHEVMMSSLVDTALDLLGRNSQILMD
;
A
#
# COMPACT_ATOMS: atom_id res chain seq x y z
N MET A 1 78.65 39.04 2.78
CA MET A 1 79.31 38.44 3.97
C MET A 1 78.33 37.45 4.57
N LYS A 2 78.60 36.14 4.44
CA LYS A 2 79.01 35.23 5.55
C LYS A 2 77.97 35.20 6.69
N ASN A 3 77.47 34.07 7.19
CA ASN A 3 77.69 32.65 6.92
C ASN A 3 76.69 31.88 7.82
N GLU A 4 76.18 30.73 7.37
CA GLU A 4 76.11 29.43 8.07
C GLU A 4 75.56 29.33 9.53
N LYS A 5 74.76 28.35 9.97
CA LYS A 5 74.54 26.94 9.58
C LYS A 5 73.43 26.31 10.49
N LEU A 6 72.63 25.37 9.91
CA LEU A 6 72.17 24.03 10.40
C LEU A 6 71.45 23.92 11.79
N LEU A 7 70.47 23.04 12.09
CA LEU A 7 69.76 21.91 11.44
C LEU A 7 68.64 21.48 12.44
N GLU A 8 67.42 21.15 11.95
CA GLU A 8 66.60 19.93 12.28
C GLU A 8 65.07 20.12 12.13
N LYS A 9 64.57 19.68 10.96
CA LYS A 9 63.45 18.75 10.68
C LYS A 9 62.26 18.64 11.67
N LYS A 10 61.06 19.05 11.21
CA LYS A 10 59.95 18.16 10.74
C LYS A 10 58.71 18.98 10.30
N ASP A 11 58.37 18.85 9.02
CA ASP A 11 57.05 18.73 8.34
C ASP A 11 55.80 18.92 9.23
N GLU A 12 54.72 19.63 8.89
CA GLU A 12 54.14 20.12 7.63
C GLU A 12 53.07 21.20 7.95
N ASP A 13 53.16 22.35 7.29
CA ASP A 13 52.13 23.09 6.53
C ASP A 13 50.73 23.43 7.10
N VAL A 14 50.08 24.57 6.76
CA VAL A 14 50.44 25.89 6.20
C VAL A 14 49.31 26.83 6.65
N GLU A 15 49.69 28.05 6.94
CA GLU A 15 48.92 29.17 7.46
C GLU A 15 48.13 29.96 6.38
N ASN A 16 47.17 30.75 6.88
CA ASN A 16 46.82 32.11 6.46
C ASN A 16 45.77 32.39 5.36
N THR A 17 44.64 32.86 5.89
CA THR A 17 43.81 34.00 5.48
C THR A 17 44.49 35.11 4.65
N ASN A 18 43.84 35.58 3.58
CA ASN A 18 43.22 36.92 3.52
C ASN A 18 42.61 37.28 2.14
N ILE A 19 41.35 37.75 2.19
CA ILE A 19 40.76 38.94 1.54
C ILE A 19 41.07 39.19 0.05
N ILE A 20 40.04 39.14 -0.84
CA ILE A 20 39.93 40.00 -2.04
C ILE A 20 38.47 40.39 -2.32
N GLN A 21 38.31 41.60 -2.85
CA GLN A 21 37.15 42.47 -3.06
C GLN A 21 36.12 42.01 -4.11
N LEU A 22 34.86 42.47 -3.93
CA LEU A 22 33.80 42.47 -4.95
C LEU A 22 33.99 43.64 -5.94
N GLU A 23 33.95 43.34 -7.24
CA GLU A 23 33.80 44.31 -8.31
C GLU A 23 32.47 44.09 -9.03
N ILE A 24 31.65 45.15 -9.12
CA ILE A 24 30.33 45.16 -9.74
C ILE A 24 30.50 45.62 -11.19
N ILE A 25 30.06 44.80 -12.16
CA ILE A 25 29.91 45.22 -13.56
C ILE A 25 28.47 44.92 -14.02
N SER A 26 27.84 45.91 -14.65
CA SER A 26 26.45 45.91 -15.09
C SER A 26 26.31 45.72 -16.61
N ARG A 27 25.42 44.79 -17.03
CA ARG A 27 24.56 44.74 -18.27
C ARG A 27 25.26 44.66 -19.66
N PRO A 28 24.62 44.13 -20.76
CA PRO A 28 23.20 44.31 -21.14
C PRO A 28 22.44 43.12 -21.81
N ASN A 29 21.18 43.41 -22.12
CA ASN A 29 20.09 42.62 -22.74
C ASN A 29 20.43 41.93 -24.09
N GLY A 30 19.71 40.84 -24.40
CA GLY A 30 19.57 40.28 -25.75
C GLY A 30 18.73 39.00 -25.87
N GLU A 31 17.46 39.17 -26.23
CA GLU A 31 16.61 38.36 -27.15
C GLU A 31 16.20 36.88 -26.92
N ASN A 32 14.94 36.64 -27.32
CA ASN A 32 14.13 35.41 -27.34
C ASN A 32 14.72 34.26 -28.19
N ASN A 33 14.55 33.01 -27.75
CA ASN A 33 13.67 32.04 -28.44
C ASN A 33 13.49 30.73 -27.64
N GLY A 34 12.31 30.11 -27.77
CA GLY A 34 11.92 28.88 -27.09
C GLY A 34 12.48 27.61 -27.73
N GLY A 35 12.55 26.54 -26.93
CA GLY A 35 12.88 25.18 -27.36
C GLY A 35 13.06 24.25 -26.16
N SER A 36 12.28 23.18 -26.15
CA SER A 36 12.28 22.11 -25.15
C SER A 36 13.49 21.18 -25.29
N ASP A 37 14.04 20.74 -24.16
CA ASP A 37 14.31 19.33 -23.79
C ASP A 37 15.62 19.08 -23.00
N SER A 38 15.48 18.20 -22.02
CA SER A 38 16.46 17.20 -21.54
C SER A 38 17.54 17.54 -20.48
N TRP A 39 17.26 17.09 -19.24
CA TRP A 39 18.04 16.21 -18.33
C TRP A 39 19.58 16.33 -18.14
N GLY A 40 19.96 16.38 -16.84
CA GLY A 40 21.27 16.02 -16.26
C GLY A 40 21.81 17.12 -15.31
N HIS A 41 22.28 16.94 -14.06
CA HIS A 41 22.72 15.79 -13.24
C HIS A 41 22.89 16.25 -11.76
N THR A 42 22.85 15.29 -10.81
CA THR A 42 23.57 15.16 -9.50
C THR A 42 23.46 16.26 -8.42
N VAL A 43 22.95 16.00 -7.20
CA VAL A 43 23.52 15.25 -6.04
C VAL A 43 24.78 15.91 -5.43
N PHE A 44 24.61 16.94 -4.58
CA PHE A 44 25.27 17.22 -3.29
C PHE A 44 24.70 18.56 -2.71
N GLU A 45 24.40 18.59 -1.40
CA GLU A 45 23.70 19.58 -0.53
C GLU A 45 24.14 21.08 -0.54
N PRO A 46 23.53 22.04 0.26
CA PRO A 46 22.25 22.08 1.02
C PRO A 46 21.36 23.35 0.74
N GLN A 47 20.15 23.35 1.30
CA GLN A 47 19.09 24.40 1.20
C GLN A 47 19.47 25.82 1.67
N ARG A 48 18.81 26.85 1.11
CA ARG A 48 18.27 28.00 1.87
C ARG A 48 17.07 28.65 1.18
N GLU A 49 16.02 28.87 1.98
CA GLU A 49 14.77 29.57 1.67
C GLU A 49 15.03 31.06 1.39
N LEU A 50 14.29 31.67 0.44
CA LEU A 50 13.68 33.00 0.66
C LEU A 50 12.58 33.32 -0.38
N SER A 51 11.41 33.59 0.20
CA SER A 51 10.26 34.43 -0.17
C SER A 51 10.25 35.32 -1.42
N ASP A 52 9.03 35.38 -1.98
CA ASP A 52 8.31 36.49 -2.65
C ASP A 52 8.74 36.98 -4.05
N GLN A 53 7.85 36.82 -5.03
CA GLN A 53 6.97 37.92 -5.49
C GLN A 53 5.92 37.46 -6.53
N THR A 54 4.72 38.01 -6.36
CA THR A 54 3.47 37.84 -7.12
C THR A 54 3.54 38.38 -8.56
N PRO A 55 2.53 38.07 -9.40
CA PRO A 55 1.69 39.20 -9.83
C PRO A 55 0.18 38.95 -9.73
N SER A 56 -0.48 40.06 -9.47
CA SER A 56 -1.89 40.29 -9.19
C SER A 56 -2.86 39.90 -10.30
N GLY A 57 -3.95 39.23 -9.93
CA GLY A 57 -5.14 39.03 -10.75
C GLY A 57 -6.42 39.11 -9.92
N ARG A 58 -7.03 40.30 -9.91
CA ARG A 58 -8.41 40.66 -9.56
C ARG A 58 -9.21 39.74 -8.62
N SER A 59 -9.38 40.27 -7.41
CA SER A 59 -10.36 39.99 -6.37
C SER A 59 -11.77 39.66 -6.91
N ARG A 60 -12.11 38.36 -6.90
CA ARG A 60 -13.44 37.90 -6.51
C ARG A 60 -13.33 37.42 -5.06
N SER A 61 -14.09 38.06 -4.18
CA SER A 61 -14.22 37.70 -2.77
C SER A 61 -14.85 36.31 -2.65
N ILE A 62 -14.01 35.28 -2.69
CA ILE A 62 -14.31 33.98 -2.14
C ILE A 62 -14.27 34.19 -0.61
N PRO A 63 -15.31 33.81 0.16
CA PRO A 63 -15.21 33.88 1.61
C PRO A 63 -14.02 33.04 2.04
N ARG A 64 -13.11 33.62 2.84
CA ARG A 64 -12.03 32.92 3.52
C ARG A 64 -12.59 31.60 4.07
N SER A 65 -12.29 30.49 3.40
CA SER A 65 -12.36 29.19 4.05
C SER A 65 -11.34 29.27 5.18
N THR A 66 -11.83 29.31 6.41
CA THR A 66 -11.02 29.06 7.59
C THR A 66 -10.14 27.85 7.28
N ALA A 67 -8.82 27.98 7.46
CA ALA A 67 -7.95 26.82 7.49
C ALA A 67 -8.64 25.81 8.42
N LEU A 68 -9.06 24.67 7.86
CA LEU A 68 -9.86 23.68 8.55
C LEU A 68 -8.99 23.03 9.63
N ASP A 69 -8.91 23.68 10.79
CA ASP A 69 -8.15 23.20 11.94
C ASP A 69 -8.51 21.74 12.24
N ALA A 70 -7.49 20.93 12.50
CA ALA A 70 -7.67 19.53 12.86
C ALA A 70 -8.60 19.44 14.10
N PRO A 71 -9.66 18.63 14.05
CA PRO A 71 -10.72 18.63 15.07
C PRO A 71 -10.22 18.32 16.49
N GLU A 72 -9.16 17.52 16.62
CA GLU A 72 -8.50 17.21 17.89
C GLU A 72 -7.88 18.45 18.57
N LYS A 73 -7.58 19.53 17.82
CA LYS A 73 -7.08 20.79 18.41
C LYS A 73 -8.08 21.41 19.38
N LYS A 74 -9.39 21.19 19.18
CA LYS A 74 -10.42 21.66 20.12
C LYS A 74 -10.25 20.99 21.49
N LEU A 75 -9.83 19.72 21.49
CA LEU A 75 -9.66 18.90 22.69
C LEU A 75 -8.34 19.21 23.39
N THR A 76 -7.23 19.38 22.65
CA THR A 76 -5.94 19.80 23.23
C THR A 76 -6.00 21.24 23.75
N LEU A 77 -6.71 22.15 23.07
CA LEU A 77 -6.96 23.51 23.58
C LEU A 77 -7.83 23.51 24.84
N PHE A 78 -8.79 22.59 24.93
CA PHE A 78 -9.58 22.42 26.14
C PHE A 78 -8.72 21.88 27.29
N ALA A 79 -7.87 20.88 27.04
CA ALA A 79 -6.90 20.38 28.01
C ALA A 79 -5.93 21.47 28.50
N LEU A 80 -5.41 22.29 27.57
CA LEU A 80 -4.57 23.46 27.88
C LEU A 80 -5.28 24.42 28.85
N ARG A 81 -6.51 24.83 28.53
CA ARG A 81 -7.27 25.78 29.38
C ARG A 81 -7.53 25.19 30.77
N LEU A 82 -7.87 23.91 30.84
CA LEU A 82 -8.08 23.22 32.10
C LEU A 82 -6.78 23.16 32.93
N ALA A 83 -5.65 22.87 32.28
CA ALA A 83 -4.34 22.83 32.92
C ALA A 83 -3.88 24.22 33.41
N ILE A 84 -4.21 25.31 32.68
CA ILE A 84 -3.95 26.68 33.16
C ILE A 84 -4.72 26.94 34.44
N ILE A 85 -6.02 26.65 34.47
CA ILE A 85 -6.85 26.86 35.67
C ILE A 85 -6.29 26.03 36.84
N GLU A 86 -5.96 24.76 36.60
CA GLU A 86 -5.38 23.88 37.62
C GLU A 86 -4.05 24.41 38.15
N LYS A 87 -3.10 24.78 37.28
CA LYS A 87 -1.80 25.31 37.71
C LYS A 87 -1.94 26.64 38.45
N THR A 88 -2.88 27.50 38.06
CA THR A 88 -3.16 28.73 38.80
C THR A 88 -3.75 28.45 40.18
N ALA A 89 -4.66 27.47 40.31
CA ALA A 89 -5.21 27.06 41.60
C ALA A 89 -4.12 26.48 42.51
N CYS A 90 -3.28 25.57 41.99
CA CYS A 90 -2.15 25.01 42.72
C CYS A 90 -1.13 26.08 43.15
N GLY A 91 -0.84 27.06 42.26
CA GLY A 91 0.05 28.18 42.59
C GLY A 91 -0.51 29.09 43.69
N LEU A 92 -1.81 29.40 43.64
CA LEU A 92 -2.49 30.15 44.71
C LEU A 92 -2.47 29.40 46.03
N GLY A 93 -2.64 28.08 46.03
CA GLY A 93 -2.55 27.25 47.23
C GLY A 93 -1.16 27.18 47.84
N GLN A 94 -0.11 27.10 46.99
CA GLN A 94 1.27 27.21 47.47
C GLN A 94 1.52 28.59 48.10
N LEU A 95 1.01 29.66 47.49
CA LEU A 95 1.12 31.01 48.08
C LEU A 95 0.33 31.11 49.40
N ALA A 96 -0.88 30.56 49.47
CA ALA A 96 -1.69 30.52 50.70
C ALA A 96 -0.97 29.75 51.82
N PHE A 97 -0.37 28.60 51.50
CA PHE A 97 0.41 27.79 52.43
C PHE A 97 1.65 28.52 52.93
N VAL A 98 2.44 29.12 52.05
CA VAL A 98 3.62 29.92 52.43
C VAL A 98 3.21 31.14 53.26
N TRP A 99 2.12 31.82 52.88
CA TRP A 99 1.61 32.97 53.63
C TRP A 99 1.15 32.58 55.04
N ALA A 100 0.44 31.45 55.17
CA ALA A 100 -0.01 30.97 56.46
C ALA A 100 1.15 30.51 57.36
N THR A 101 2.16 29.87 56.79
CA THR A 101 3.29 29.32 57.57
C THR A 101 4.33 30.38 57.91
N VAL A 102 4.74 31.22 56.95
CA VAL A 102 5.81 32.21 57.12
C VAL A 102 5.28 33.50 57.75
N VAL A 103 4.16 34.03 57.24
CA VAL A 103 3.65 35.35 57.67
C VAL A 103 2.77 35.19 58.91
N LEU A 104 1.76 34.33 58.88
CA LEU A 104 0.82 34.19 60.02
C LEU A 104 1.43 33.41 61.18
N LEU A 105 1.82 32.15 60.97
CA LEU A 105 2.36 31.29 62.02
C LEU A 105 3.79 31.68 62.41
N GLY A 106 4.62 32.13 61.48
CA GLY A 106 5.98 32.59 61.75
C GLY A 106 6.04 34.00 62.37
N GLY A 107 5.21 34.93 61.87
CA GLY A 107 5.26 36.34 62.27
C GLY A 107 4.27 36.76 63.35
N PHE A 108 3.10 36.11 63.44
CA PHE A 108 1.99 36.53 64.30
C PHE A 108 1.42 35.42 65.20
N ALA A 109 2.09 34.26 65.35
CA ALA A 109 1.58 33.12 66.13
C ALA A 109 1.16 33.48 67.57
N SER A 110 1.89 34.37 68.25
CA SER A 110 1.58 34.81 69.62
C SER A 110 0.52 35.91 69.68
N ALA A 111 0.23 36.59 68.57
CA ALA A 111 -0.76 37.66 68.46
C ALA A 111 -2.13 37.15 67.98
N LEU A 112 -2.15 36.01 67.27
CA LEU A 112 -3.36 35.37 66.76
C LEU A 112 -4.33 34.98 67.89
N LYS A 113 -5.58 35.43 67.77
CA LYS A 113 -6.68 34.96 68.63
C LYS A 113 -6.80 33.43 68.49
N PRO A 114 -7.12 32.70 69.58
CA PRO A 114 -7.27 31.23 69.52
C PRO A 114 -8.26 30.77 68.44
N LYS A 115 -9.34 31.53 68.23
CA LYS A 115 -10.33 31.30 67.16
C LYS A 115 -9.68 31.33 65.77
N ASP A 116 -8.91 32.38 65.47
CA ASP A 116 -8.21 32.57 64.18
C ASP A 116 -7.18 31.48 63.92
N PHE A 117 -6.39 31.13 64.94
CA PHE A 117 -5.40 30.06 64.84
C PHE A 117 -6.04 28.73 64.41
N TRP A 118 -7.17 28.36 65.01
CA TRP A 118 -7.88 27.12 64.65
C TRP A 118 -8.49 27.17 63.25
N PHE A 119 -9.00 28.32 62.79
CA PHE A 119 -9.52 28.44 61.41
C PHE A 119 -8.40 28.34 60.37
N VAL A 120 -7.28 29.04 60.58
CA VAL A 120 -6.11 28.95 59.69
C VAL A 120 -5.58 27.51 59.66
N THR A 121 -5.47 26.88 60.83
CA THR A 121 -5.03 25.47 60.93
C THR A 121 -6.00 24.51 60.24
N ALA A 122 -7.31 24.69 60.43
CA ALA A 122 -8.32 23.85 59.79
C ALA A 122 -8.31 23.99 58.26
N ILE A 123 -8.19 25.22 57.74
CA ILE A 123 -8.09 25.47 56.30
C ILE A 123 -6.82 24.83 55.73
N LEU A 124 -5.67 24.99 56.40
CA LEU A 124 -4.41 24.37 55.98
C LEU A 124 -4.48 22.84 55.95
N VAL A 125 -5.09 22.21 56.96
CA VAL A 125 -5.25 20.75 57.01
C VAL A 125 -6.16 20.25 55.89
N VAL A 126 -7.26 20.96 55.63
CA VAL A 126 -8.20 20.61 54.54
C VAL A 126 -7.56 20.82 53.17
N GLU A 127 -6.78 21.89 52.98
CA GLU A 127 -6.02 22.14 51.74
C GLU A 127 -4.92 21.09 51.51
N ALA A 128 -4.16 20.76 52.55
CA ALA A 128 -3.14 19.71 52.47
C ALA A 128 -3.75 18.35 52.12
N ALA A 129 -4.89 17.99 52.74
CA ALA A 129 -5.63 16.77 52.42
C ALA A 129 -6.14 16.76 50.96
N ARG A 130 -6.57 17.92 50.45
CA ARG A 130 -7.04 18.07 49.07
C ARG A 130 -5.92 17.91 48.05
N LEU A 131 -4.77 18.56 48.25
CA LEU A 131 -3.59 18.43 47.37
C LEU A 131 -3.05 16.99 47.35
N PHE A 132 -3.03 16.33 48.52
CA PHE A 132 -2.63 14.93 48.63
C PHE A 132 -3.63 13.98 47.95
N SER A 133 -4.94 14.22 48.10
CA SER A 133 -5.97 13.45 47.40
C SER A 133 -5.88 13.61 45.88
N ARG A 134 -5.57 14.82 45.41
CA ARG A 134 -5.54 15.19 43.99
C ARG A 134 -4.37 14.57 43.22
N SER A 135 -3.16 14.64 43.78
CA SER A 135 -1.98 13.99 43.19
C SER A 135 -2.21 12.50 42.97
N ARG A 136 -2.77 11.82 43.98
CA ARG A 136 -3.14 10.40 43.86
C ARG A 136 -4.27 10.19 42.84
N GLU A 137 -5.36 10.96 42.90
CA GLU A 137 -6.48 10.80 41.97
C GLU A 137 -6.03 10.86 40.51
N LEU A 138 -5.14 11.78 40.14
CA LEU A 138 -4.59 11.89 38.78
C LEU A 138 -3.78 10.65 38.39
N GLU A 139 -2.92 10.14 39.28
CA GLU A 139 -2.20 8.87 39.07
C GLU A 139 -3.16 7.70 38.85
N TRP A 140 -4.23 7.60 39.66
CA TRP A 140 -5.24 6.55 39.56
C TRP A 140 -6.11 6.69 38.30
N GLN A 141 -6.44 7.91 37.87
CA GLN A 141 -7.20 8.15 36.63
C GLN A 141 -6.36 7.81 35.39
N HIS A 142 -5.07 8.11 35.42
CA HIS A 142 -4.13 7.74 34.36
C HIS A 142 -3.99 6.22 34.26
N GLN A 143 -3.80 5.53 35.39
CA GLN A 143 -3.69 4.07 35.45
C GLN A 143 -5.01 3.36 35.11
N SER A 144 -6.15 3.84 35.59
CA SER A 144 -7.45 3.23 35.28
C SER A 144 -7.84 3.38 33.81
N THR A 145 -7.51 4.52 33.18
CA THR A 145 -7.74 4.74 31.74
C THR A 145 -6.79 3.89 30.89
N ARG A 146 -5.59 3.52 31.39
CA ARG A 146 -4.71 2.53 30.73
C ARG A 146 -5.32 1.12 30.68
N THR A 147 -6.16 0.76 31.66
CA THR A 147 -6.66 -0.63 31.87
C THR A 147 -8.07 -0.93 31.36
N LEU A 148 -8.79 0.04 30.76
CA LEU A 148 -10.01 -0.22 30.00
C LEU A 148 -9.66 -0.09 28.52
N PRO A 149 -9.66 -1.15 27.67
CA PRO A 149 -10.90 -1.88 27.33
C PRO A 149 -10.76 -3.29 26.67
N ALA A 150 -11.31 -4.36 27.28
CA ALA A 150 -11.66 -5.58 26.53
C ALA A 150 -12.94 -6.31 27.03
N ALA A 151 -13.35 -6.12 28.30
CA ALA A 151 -14.50 -6.84 28.85
C ALA A 151 -15.88 -6.32 28.38
N THR A 152 -15.95 -5.16 27.72
CA THR A 152 -17.23 -4.50 27.36
C THR A 152 -17.67 -4.69 25.91
N SER A 153 -16.93 -5.42 25.07
CA SER A 153 -17.34 -5.65 23.66
C SER A 153 -18.27 -6.86 23.47
N ARG A 154 -18.40 -7.78 24.44
CA ARG A 154 -19.18 -9.03 24.29
C ARG A 154 -20.49 -9.15 25.07
N ARG A 155 -20.96 -8.11 25.77
CA ARG A 155 -22.31 -8.13 26.37
C ARG A 155 -23.18 -7.00 25.85
N ARG A 156 -24.15 -7.39 25.04
CA ARG A 156 -25.27 -6.57 24.58
C ARG A 156 -26.23 -6.27 25.74
N ILE A 157 -27.00 -5.21 25.54
CA ILE A 157 -28.29 -4.83 26.13
C ILE A 157 -28.21 -3.83 27.29
N GLN A 158 -28.67 -2.62 26.94
CA GLN A 158 -29.44 -1.67 27.76
C GLN A 158 -29.57 -2.02 29.23
N SER A 159 -28.93 -1.23 30.09
CA SER A 159 -29.51 -0.84 31.38
C SER A 159 -28.81 0.40 31.94
N HIS A 160 -29.65 1.41 32.19
CA HIS A 160 -29.51 2.67 32.92
C HIS A 160 -28.32 2.89 33.86
N LEU A 161 -27.95 4.17 34.03
CA LEU A 161 -27.59 4.72 35.35
C LEU A 161 -28.08 6.17 35.50
N SER A 162 -29.37 6.30 35.77
CA SER A 162 -29.91 7.34 36.63
C SER A 162 -29.49 7.05 38.09
N ILE A 163 -28.74 7.98 38.66
CA ILE A 163 -28.60 8.33 40.10
C ILE A 163 -29.38 7.42 41.07
N PRO A 164 -28.74 6.73 42.04
CA PRO A 164 -29.50 6.03 43.06
C PRO A 164 -29.95 7.01 44.15
N ARG A 165 -31.21 7.47 44.06
CA ARG A 165 -31.97 8.06 45.18
C ARG A 165 -32.28 7.08 46.33
N ARG A 166 -31.53 5.98 46.47
CA ARG A 166 -31.83 4.89 47.42
C ARG A 166 -31.13 4.99 48.78
N LEU A 167 -30.19 5.92 48.98
CA LEU A 167 -29.54 6.06 50.28
C LEU A 167 -30.38 6.84 51.32
N VAL A 168 -31.36 7.65 50.88
CA VAL A 168 -32.16 8.52 51.79
C VAL A 168 -33.42 7.82 52.32
N ARG A 169 -33.74 6.60 51.88
CA ARG A 169 -34.97 5.90 52.31
C ARG A 169 -34.77 4.60 53.09
N ALA A 170 -33.53 4.25 53.41
CA ALA A 170 -33.20 3.05 54.19
C ALA A 170 -33.08 3.29 55.71
N ALA A 171 -33.39 4.50 56.20
CA ALA A 171 -33.34 4.84 57.63
C ALA A 171 -34.67 4.62 58.38
N MET A 172 -35.72 4.09 57.73
CA MET A 172 -36.98 3.80 58.41
C MET A 172 -37.54 2.41 58.08
N ARG A 173 -37.44 1.55 59.11
CA ARG A 173 -38.29 0.39 59.46
C ARG A 173 -37.74 -1.03 59.20
N PRO A 174 -38.14 -2.00 60.08
CA PRO A 174 -37.21 -2.95 60.69
C PRO A 174 -37.21 -4.33 60.04
N LEU A 175 -36.18 -5.11 60.42
CA LEU A 175 -35.94 -6.49 60.03
C LEU A 175 -37.13 -7.42 60.30
N SER A 176 -37.40 -8.31 59.36
CA SER A 176 -38.01 -9.61 59.64
C SER A 176 -37.38 -10.71 58.78
N PHE A 177 -37.18 -11.84 59.45
CA PHE A 177 -36.44 -13.03 59.05
C PHE A 177 -37.45 -14.08 58.58
N ALA A 178 -37.28 -14.71 57.42
CA ALA A 178 -37.86 -16.03 57.13
C ALA A 178 -37.26 -16.68 55.86
N ALA A 179 -36.96 -17.96 55.99
CA ALA A 179 -36.34 -18.85 55.02
C ALA A 179 -37.32 -19.46 54.00
N ARG A 180 -36.85 -19.78 52.79
CA ARG A 180 -36.61 -21.16 52.29
C ARG A 180 -36.37 -21.21 50.76
N PRO A 181 -35.63 -22.22 50.26
CA PRO A 181 -35.21 -22.33 48.88
C PRO A 181 -36.14 -23.25 48.06
N SER A 182 -36.32 -22.96 46.77
CA SER A 182 -36.95 -23.90 45.83
C SER A 182 -36.21 -23.97 44.51
N ARG A 183 -35.69 -25.17 44.26
CA ARG A 183 -35.16 -25.70 43.00
C ARG A 183 -36.27 -25.72 41.93
N ARG A 184 -35.94 -25.33 40.70
CA ARG A 184 -36.17 -26.08 39.44
C ARG A 184 -36.05 -25.15 38.23
N LEU A 185 -34.93 -25.27 37.53
CA LEU A 185 -34.87 -25.37 36.06
C LEU A 185 -33.45 -25.82 35.71
N ALA A 186 -33.21 -27.10 36.03
CA ALA A 186 -32.08 -27.84 35.51
C ALA A 186 -32.49 -28.32 34.11
N PHE A 187 -31.98 -27.67 33.08
CA PHE A 187 -31.68 -28.33 31.81
C PHE A 187 -30.55 -27.58 31.11
N ASN A 188 -29.52 -28.34 30.73
CA ASN A 188 -28.31 -27.96 29.99
C ASN A 188 -27.18 -27.22 30.75
N MET A 189 -26.74 -27.79 31.87
CA MET A 189 -25.44 -27.46 32.49
C MET A 189 -24.40 -28.57 32.24
N HIS A 190 -24.15 -28.91 30.97
CA HIS A 190 -23.02 -29.78 30.58
C HIS A 190 -22.26 -29.31 29.32
N GLN A 191 -22.58 -28.14 28.75
CA GLN A 191 -21.88 -27.58 27.58
C GLN A 191 -21.16 -26.24 27.83
N LEU A 192 -21.03 -25.81 29.09
CA LEU A 192 -20.32 -24.57 29.46
C LEU A 192 -19.01 -24.80 30.24
N ASN A 193 -18.61 -26.05 30.48
CA ASN A 193 -17.33 -26.38 31.10
C ASN A 193 -16.16 -26.51 30.09
N GLY A 194 -16.42 -26.36 28.78
CA GLY A 194 -15.39 -26.45 27.74
C GLY A 194 -14.74 -25.11 27.35
N LEU A 195 -15.29 -23.97 27.77
CA LEU A 195 -14.81 -22.64 27.38
C LEU A 195 -14.01 -21.92 28.47
N SER A 196 -13.88 -22.51 29.66
CA SER A 196 -12.99 -22.03 30.73
C SER A 196 -11.57 -22.62 30.63
N ALA A 197 -11.33 -23.55 29.70
CA ALA A 197 -10.06 -24.28 29.57
C ALA A 197 -9.00 -23.61 28.67
N LEU A 198 -9.23 -22.40 28.14
CA LEU A 198 -8.24 -21.64 27.36
C LEU A 198 -7.98 -20.23 27.91
N SER A 199 -8.33 -19.94 29.16
CA SER A 199 -7.75 -18.77 29.82
C SER A 199 -6.39 -19.17 30.36
N GLN A 200 -5.33 -18.75 29.66
CA GLN A 200 -3.98 -18.84 30.23
C GLN A 200 -3.96 -18.15 31.61
N PRO A 201 -3.20 -18.67 32.59
CA PRO A 201 -3.03 -17.99 33.86
C PRO A 201 -2.34 -16.65 33.62
N LYS A 202 -3.07 -15.55 33.78
CA LYS A 202 -2.47 -14.20 33.79
C LYS A 202 -1.54 -14.13 35.00
N ARG A 203 -0.24 -14.00 34.75
CA ARG A 203 0.80 -13.91 35.81
C ARG A 203 0.78 -12.57 36.55
N THR A 204 0.05 -11.59 36.04
CA THR A 204 0.01 -10.21 36.56
C THR A 204 -1.44 -9.77 36.84
N TRP A 205 -1.61 -8.99 37.91
CA TRP A 205 -2.88 -8.39 38.27
C TRP A 205 -3.27 -7.27 37.30
N LEU A 206 -4.55 -7.14 36.96
CA LEU A 206 -5.05 -5.88 36.43
C LEU A 206 -5.13 -4.86 37.59
N PRO A 207 -4.58 -3.64 37.46
CA PRO A 207 -4.69 -2.58 38.47
C PRO A 207 -6.14 -2.24 38.86
N ALA A 208 -7.09 -2.53 37.98
CA ALA A 208 -8.53 -2.40 38.23
C ALA A 208 -9.05 -3.40 39.28
N ASP A 209 -8.43 -4.57 39.42
CA ASP A 209 -8.97 -5.76 40.08
C ASP A 209 -8.17 -6.19 41.31
N VAL A 210 -7.23 -5.37 41.81
CA VAL A 210 -6.46 -5.68 43.02
C VAL A 210 -7.31 -5.39 44.27
N PRO A 211 -7.71 -6.41 45.06
CA PRO A 211 -8.38 -6.17 46.33
C PRO A 211 -7.33 -5.73 47.37
N PHE A 212 -7.41 -4.48 47.81
CA PHE A 212 -6.50 -3.95 48.85
C PHE A 212 -6.72 -4.60 50.22
N PHE A 213 -7.93 -5.13 50.48
CA PHE A 213 -8.26 -5.83 51.72
C PHE A 213 -8.95 -7.17 51.43
N PRO A 214 -8.60 -8.25 52.17
CA PRO A 214 -9.06 -9.61 51.87
C PRO A 214 -10.56 -9.89 52.13
N TYR A 215 -11.32 -8.94 52.68
CA TYR A 215 -12.71 -9.16 53.13
C TYR A 215 -13.74 -8.11 52.66
N SER A 216 -13.39 -7.20 51.72
CA SER A 216 -14.32 -6.17 51.25
C SER A 216 -14.40 -6.11 49.72
N ASP A 217 -15.33 -6.88 49.17
CA ASP A 217 -15.44 -7.17 47.73
C ASP A 217 -15.97 -6.01 46.86
N TRP A 218 -16.41 -4.88 47.44
CA TRP A 218 -17.10 -3.83 46.67
C TRP A 218 -16.58 -2.40 46.87
N VAL A 219 -16.08 -2.03 48.05
CA VAL A 219 -15.74 -0.63 48.34
C VAL A 219 -14.31 -0.27 47.91
N PHE A 220 -13.41 -1.25 47.83
CA PHE A 220 -11.96 -1.04 47.61
C PHE A 220 -11.44 -1.51 46.26
N VAL A 221 -12.32 -1.60 45.26
CA VAL A 221 -11.90 -1.70 43.85
C VAL A 221 -11.37 -0.33 43.42
N SER A 222 -10.24 -0.25 42.69
CA SER A 222 -9.55 1.03 42.41
C SER A 222 -10.43 2.10 41.76
N LYS A 223 -11.45 1.67 41.00
CA LYS A 223 -12.48 2.53 40.40
C LYS A 223 -13.39 3.26 41.42
N ASN A 224 -13.65 2.66 42.58
CA ASN A 224 -14.49 3.27 43.62
C ASN A 224 -13.68 4.23 44.51
N ILE A 225 -12.37 4.01 44.62
CA ILE A 225 -11.45 4.87 45.36
C ILE A 225 -11.29 6.21 44.64
N SER A 226 -11.14 6.23 43.31
CA SER A 226 -11.05 7.49 42.56
C SER A 226 -12.32 8.34 42.70
N LEU A 227 -13.50 7.70 42.73
CA LEU A 227 -14.77 8.40 42.94
C LEU A 227 -14.87 8.98 44.37
N PHE A 228 -14.42 8.24 45.38
CA PHE A 228 -14.38 8.72 46.76
C PHE A 228 -13.43 9.91 46.92
N LEU A 229 -12.22 9.83 46.36
CA LEU A 229 -11.24 10.92 46.38
C LEU A 229 -11.78 12.18 45.69
N TYR A 230 -12.47 12.02 44.57
CA TYR A 230 -13.13 13.12 43.85
C TYR A 230 -14.17 13.86 44.71
N TRP A 231 -15.10 13.12 45.35
CA TRP A 231 -16.12 13.74 46.21
C TRP A 231 -15.51 14.39 47.45
N LEU A 232 -14.49 13.77 48.04
CA LEU A 232 -13.76 14.33 49.17
C LEU A 232 -13.14 15.69 48.81
N GLN A 233 -12.56 15.82 47.62
CA GLN A 233 -11.96 17.08 47.15
C GLN A 233 -13.00 18.18 46.93
N ILE A 234 -14.18 17.86 46.39
CA ILE A 234 -15.26 18.85 46.19
C ILE A 234 -15.77 19.36 47.55
N ILE A 235 -15.98 18.45 48.51
CA ILE A 235 -16.43 18.81 49.86
C ILE A 235 -15.37 19.66 50.56
N ALA A 236 -14.09 19.29 50.45
CA ALA A 236 -12.97 20.05 51.00
C ALA A 236 -12.90 21.47 50.42
N ALA A 237 -12.99 21.62 49.09
CA ALA A 237 -12.98 22.93 48.43
C ALA A 237 -14.20 23.78 48.83
N ALA A 238 -15.39 23.18 48.92
CA ALA A 238 -16.59 23.89 49.35
C ALA A 238 -16.50 24.35 50.82
N ALA A 239 -15.94 23.51 51.70
CA ALA A 239 -15.69 23.86 53.10
C ALA A 239 -14.67 25.01 53.22
N CYS A 240 -13.54 24.96 52.49
CA CYS A 240 -12.56 26.04 52.48
C CYS A 240 -13.15 27.36 51.96
N ALA A 241 -13.94 27.32 50.89
CA ALA A 241 -14.62 28.49 50.37
C ALA A 241 -15.62 29.07 51.38
N ALA A 242 -16.43 28.22 52.03
CA ALA A 242 -17.41 28.66 53.02
C ALA A 242 -16.73 29.26 54.27
N LEU A 243 -15.68 28.62 54.80
CA LEU A 243 -14.93 29.11 55.94
C LEU A 243 -14.23 30.44 55.65
N SER A 244 -13.57 30.55 54.49
CA SER A 244 -12.89 31.76 54.08
C SER A 244 -13.86 32.92 53.84
N LEU A 245 -14.99 32.67 53.16
CA LEU A 245 -16.02 33.66 52.91
C LEU A 245 -16.72 34.11 54.20
N MET A 246 -17.03 33.18 55.09
CA MET A 246 -17.61 33.47 56.40
C MET A 246 -16.70 34.38 57.21
N ARG A 247 -15.39 34.11 57.22
CA ARG A 247 -14.43 34.96 57.94
C ARG A 247 -14.31 36.33 57.27
N ILE A 248 -14.08 36.40 55.96
CA ILE A 248 -14.02 37.68 55.23
C ILE A 248 -15.27 38.55 55.46
N GLY A 249 -16.45 37.94 55.60
CA GLY A 249 -17.70 38.64 55.90
C GLY A 249 -17.85 39.08 57.36
N GLN A 250 -17.32 38.33 58.32
CA GLN A 250 -17.39 38.66 59.75
C GLN A 250 -16.37 39.74 60.16
N GLN A 251 -15.18 39.78 59.51
CA GLN A 251 -14.08 40.72 59.80
C GLN A 251 -13.76 40.92 61.30
N ASP A 252 -14.00 39.89 62.14
CA ASP A 252 -13.89 39.94 63.60
C ASP A 252 -12.48 39.59 64.12
N TYR A 253 -11.47 39.65 63.25
CA TYR A 253 -10.10 39.22 63.48
C TYR A 253 -9.08 40.37 63.39
N GLY A 254 -7.95 40.20 64.09
CA GLY A 254 -6.99 41.26 64.40
C GLY A 254 -7.42 42.10 65.62
N ASP A 255 -6.46 42.77 66.24
CA ASP A 255 -6.68 43.81 67.25
C ASP A 255 -6.46 45.19 66.60
N ASP A 256 -7.20 46.22 67.03
CA ASP A 256 -7.11 47.58 66.43
C ASP A 256 -5.69 48.19 66.58
N ALA A 257 -4.87 47.64 67.47
CA ALA A 257 -3.48 48.01 67.69
C ALA A 257 -2.48 47.44 66.64
N GLN A 258 -2.82 46.37 65.92
CA GLN A 258 -1.92 45.69 64.96
C GLN A 258 -2.55 45.60 63.56
N VAL A 259 -2.56 46.73 62.86
CA VAL A 259 -3.10 46.89 61.48
C VAL A 259 -2.55 45.85 60.48
N ASN A 260 -1.31 45.39 60.68
CA ASN A 260 -0.66 44.43 59.81
C ASN A 260 -1.19 42.99 59.97
N GLU A 261 -1.68 42.61 61.16
CA GLU A 261 -2.24 41.26 61.42
C GLU A 261 -3.57 41.08 60.67
N LYS A 262 -4.47 42.05 60.80
CA LYS A 262 -5.76 42.06 60.08
C LYS A 262 -5.57 42.02 58.57
N SER A 263 -4.59 42.78 58.06
CA SER A 263 -4.21 42.77 56.65
C SER A 263 -3.65 41.42 56.20
N ALA A 264 -2.81 40.79 57.01
CA ALA A 264 -2.23 39.47 56.71
C ALA A 264 -3.31 38.36 56.67
N LEU A 265 -4.27 38.37 57.60
CA LEU A 265 -5.41 37.44 57.61
C LEU A 265 -6.36 37.66 56.43
N ASN A 266 -6.60 38.92 56.04
CA ASN A 266 -7.38 39.24 54.84
C ASN A 266 -6.73 38.66 53.58
N VAL A 267 -5.41 38.79 53.42
CA VAL A 267 -4.67 38.21 52.29
C VAL A 267 -4.76 36.68 52.30
N PHE A 268 -4.57 36.04 53.46
CA PHE A 268 -4.69 34.59 53.59
C PHE A 268 -6.09 34.07 53.19
N TYR A 269 -7.15 34.59 53.80
CA TYR A 269 -8.51 34.14 53.49
C TYR A 269 -8.90 34.44 52.04
N SER A 270 -8.39 35.54 51.46
CA SER A 270 -8.61 35.86 50.05
C SER A 270 -7.89 34.88 49.11
N LEU A 271 -6.66 34.47 49.44
CA LEU A 271 -5.91 33.46 48.68
C LEU A 271 -6.59 32.09 48.78
N ALA A 272 -6.97 31.65 49.98
CA ALA A 272 -7.69 30.39 50.21
C ALA A 272 -9.05 30.36 49.51
N LEU A 273 -9.79 31.47 49.54
CA LEU A 273 -11.05 31.62 48.81
C LEU A 273 -10.82 31.57 47.28
N ALA A 274 -9.82 32.29 46.77
CA ALA A 274 -9.51 32.31 45.34
C ALA A 274 -9.08 30.92 44.83
N GLU A 275 -8.23 30.21 45.56
CA GLU A 275 -7.84 28.83 45.26
C GLU A 275 -9.05 27.88 45.22
N ALA A 276 -9.90 27.92 46.25
CA ALA A 276 -11.07 27.05 46.34
C ALA A 276 -12.07 27.32 45.21
N LEU A 277 -12.30 28.60 44.87
CA LEU A 277 -13.16 28.99 43.76
C LEU A 277 -12.58 28.59 42.40
N MET A 278 -11.27 28.75 42.19
CA MET A 278 -10.60 28.34 40.95
C MET A 278 -10.67 26.82 40.74
N PHE A 279 -10.57 26.03 41.80
CA PHE A 279 -10.76 24.58 41.72
C PHE A 279 -12.21 24.19 41.42
N LEU A 280 -13.19 24.83 42.08
CA LEU A 280 -14.60 24.59 41.75
C LEU A 280 -14.93 25.03 40.31
N LEU A 281 -14.29 26.10 39.82
CA LEU A 281 -14.37 26.54 38.44
C LEU A 281 -13.77 25.52 37.47
N GLU A 282 -12.63 24.91 37.79
CA GLU A 282 -12.01 23.81 37.02
C GLU A 282 -12.99 22.63 36.86
N LYS A 283 -13.57 22.15 37.97
CA LYS A 283 -14.58 21.06 37.95
C LYS A 283 -15.87 21.46 37.23
N GLY A 284 -16.34 22.69 37.44
CA GLY A 284 -17.52 23.24 36.77
C GLY A 284 -17.31 23.37 35.25
N TYR A 285 -16.13 23.84 34.83
CA TYR A 285 -15.76 23.96 33.42
C TYR A 285 -15.62 22.59 32.76
N TRP A 286 -15.04 21.61 33.44
CA TRP A 286 -14.93 20.23 32.96
C TRP A 286 -16.31 19.58 32.77
N THR A 287 -17.15 19.57 33.81
CA THR A 287 -18.50 18.98 33.77
C THR A 287 -19.36 19.64 32.69
N TRP A 288 -19.30 20.97 32.57
CA TRP A 288 -20.01 21.67 31.51
C TRP A 288 -19.54 21.26 30.12
N ARG A 289 -18.23 21.28 29.84
CA ARG A 289 -17.72 21.02 28.49
C ARG A 289 -17.86 19.55 28.06
N ILE A 290 -17.65 18.59 28.96
CA ILE A 290 -17.73 17.16 28.64
C ILE A 290 -19.16 16.63 28.70
N GLU A 291 -19.93 16.89 29.76
CA GLU A 291 -21.26 16.29 29.94
C GLU A 291 -22.37 17.03 29.18
N ARG A 292 -22.34 18.37 29.18
CA ARG A 292 -23.38 19.19 28.51
C ARG A 292 -22.95 19.68 27.13
N GLY A 293 -21.68 20.04 26.99
CA GLY A 293 -21.10 20.53 25.74
C GLY A 293 -20.78 19.41 24.74
N LYS A 294 -20.84 18.15 25.17
CA LYS A 294 -20.63 16.95 24.33
C LYS A 294 -19.37 17.07 23.47
N LEU A 295 -18.33 17.74 23.98
CA LEU A 295 -17.14 18.10 23.19
C LEU A 295 -16.44 16.87 22.61
N VAL A 296 -16.37 15.78 23.40
CA VAL A 296 -15.79 14.51 22.96
C VAL A 296 -16.65 13.85 21.87
N GLU A 297 -17.99 13.92 21.98
CA GLU A 297 -18.92 13.45 20.94
C GLU A 297 -18.72 14.21 19.64
N LEU A 298 -18.68 15.55 19.71
CA LEU A 298 -18.47 16.42 18.56
C LEU A 298 -17.14 16.16 17.86
N VAL A 299 -16.03 16.06 18.61
CA VAL A 299 -14.71 15.78 18.03
C VAL A 299 -14.66 14.38 17.43
N CYS A 300 -15.36 13.41 17.99
CA CYS A 300 -15.42 12.07 17.42
C CYS A 300 -16.20 11.99 16.12
N GLU A 301 -17.27 12.76 16.02
CA GLU A 301 -18.03 12.93 14.79
C GLU A 301 -17.17 13.66 13.74
N ASP A 302 -16.51 14.76 14.12
CA ASP A 302 -15.60 15.51 13.25
C ASP A 302 -14.39 14.65 12.75
N CYS A 303 -13.95 13.68 13.54
CA CYS A 303 -12.86 12.74 13.21
C CYS A 303 -13.34 11.44 12.51
N ASP A 304 -14.65 11.22 12.38
CA ASP A 304 -15.25 9.97 11.88
C ASP A 304 -14.78 8.69 12.61
N LEU A 305 -14.49 8.77 13.92
CA LEU A 305 -13.95 7.63 14.69
C LEU A 305 -15.01 6.59 15.11
N GLY A 306 -16.31 6.92 14.98
CA GLY A 306 -17.43 6.06 15.33
C GLY A 306 -17.63 5.82 16.84
N PRO A 307 -18.52 4.90 17.25
CA PRO A 307 -18.92 4.72 18.66
C PRO A 307 -17.78 4.24 19.56
N ILE A 308 -16.78 3.56 19.00
CA ILE A 308 -15.59 3.08 19.71
C ILE A 308 -14.58 4.22 19.92
N GLY A 309 -14.63 5.27 19.09
CA GLY A 309 -13.77 6.45 19.18
C GLY A 309 -13.89 7.26 20.47
N MET A 310 -15.02 7.14 21.18
CA MET A 310 -15.24 7.78 22.49
C MET A 310 -14.19 7.43 23.52
N VAL A 311 -13.83 6.15 23.62
CA VAL A 311 -12.87 5.67 24.62
C VAL A 311 -11.48 6.17 24.24
N SER A 312 -11.13 6.07 22.96
CA SER A 312 -9.85 6.54 22.40
C SER A 312 -9.64 8.04 22.61
N LEU A 313 -10.64 8.87 22.34
CA LEU A 313 -10.55 10.33 22.49
C LEU A 313 -10.54 10.76 23.96
N ARG A 314 -11.28 10.07 24.83
CA ARG A 314 -11.20 10.33 26.27
C ARG A 314 -9.81 10.05 26.81
N ARG A 315 -9.19 8.95 26.36
CA ARG A 315 -7.80 8.61 26.72
C ARG A 315 -6.82 9.65 26.18
N PHE A 316 -6.96 10.04 24.90
CA PHE A 316 -6.15 11.11 24.31
C PHE A 316 -6.26 12.43 25.11
N PHE A 317 -7.47 12.81 25.52
CA PHE A 317 -7.67 14.01 26.34
C PHE A 317 -6.93 13.94 27.67
N TYR A 318 -7.04 12.83 28.40
CA TYR A 318 -6.36 12.67 29.68
C TYR A 318 -4.84 12.65 29.53
N ASP A 319 -4.32 12.02 28.47
CA ASP A 319 -2.87 12.01 28.22
C ASP A 319 -2.36 13.41 27.86
N ALA A 320 -3.08 14.15 27.02
CA ALA A 320 -2.76 15.55 26.68
C ALA A 320 -2.82 16.45 27.93
N TYR A 321 -3.84 16.28 28.76
CA TYR A 321 -4.03 17.03 30.00
C TYR A 321 -2.93 16.71 31.03
N SER A 322 -2.59 15.43 31.21
CA SER A 322 -1.52 14.99 32.10
C SER A 322 -0.17 15.58 31.69
N LYS A 323 0.19 15.51 30.39
CA LYS A 323 1.40 16.14 29.84
C LYS A 323 1.43 17.67 30.08
N CYS A 324 0.29 18.36 30.04
CA CYS A 324 0.21 19.79 30.37
C CYS A 324 0.42 20.09 31.87
N ILE A 325 0.03 19.18 32.76
CA ILE A 325 0.20 19.33 34.22
C ILE A 325 1.64 19.03 34.61
N ASP A 326 2.12 17.83 34.28
CA ASP A 326 3.43 17.33 34.71
C ASP A 326 4.59 18.04 34.00
N GLY A 327 4.40 18.41 32.74
CA GLY A 327 5.35 19.15 31.92
C GLY A 327 5.07 20.65 31.84
N SER A 328 5.45 21.27 30.72
CA SER A 328 5.01 22.62 30.38
C SER A 328 3.52 22.63 30.02
N ILE A 329 2.84 23.75 30.29
CA ILE A 329 1.43 23.92 29.92
C ILE A 329 1.23 23.74 28.40
N PHE A 330 2.28 23.97 27.59
CA PHE A 330 2.24 23.79 26.14
C PHE A 330 2.57 22.37 25.65
N ASP A 331 3.04 21.45 26.51
CA ASP A 331 3.50 20.14 26.04
C ASP A 331 2.37 19.27 25.50
N GLY A 332 1.16 19.35 26.07
CA GLY A 332 -0.01 18.68 25.51
C GLY A 332 -0.50 19.22 24.16
N LEU A 333 -0.06 20.41 23.72
CA LEU A 333 -0.37 20.95 22.38
C LEU A 333 0.51 20.35 21.28
N LYS A 334 1.67 19.81 21.63
CA LYS A 334 2.58 19.17 20.67
C LYS A 334 2.08 17.79 20.23
N MET A 335 1.10 17.22 20.94
CA MET A 335 0.54 15.91 20.66
C MET A 335 -0.69 16.02 19.75
N ASP A 336 -0.60 15.39 18.58
CA ASP A 336 -1.76 15.13 17.72
C ASP A 336 -2.24 13.67 17.87
N LEU A 337 -3.41 13.37 17.30
CA LEU A 337 -4.01 12.05 17.46
C LEU A 337 -3.18 10.94 16.77
N VAL A 338 -2.41 11.28 15.74
CA VAL A 338 -1.53 10.34 15.04
C VAL A 338 -0.30 10.00 15.88
N SER A 339 0.40 10.99 16.45
CA SER A 339 1.52 10.79 17.38
C SER A 339 1.07 10.02 18.62
N PHE A 340 -0.11 10.32 19.14
CA PHE A 340 -0.69 9.55 20.24
C PHE A 340 -0.90 8.08 19.85
N ALA A 341 -1.43 7.82 18.65
CA ALA A 341 -1.61 6.45 18.17
C ALA A 341 -0.27 5.73 17.90
N GLU A 342 0.77 6.44 17.47
CA GLU A 342 2.14 5.91 17.35
C GLU A 342 2.70 5.50 18.73
N GLU A 343 2.56 6.34 19.75
CA GLU A 343 2.95 6.00 21.14
C GLU A 343 2.17 4.78 21.67
N LEU A 344 0.89 4.65 21.35
CA LEU A 344 0.08 3.50 21.77
C LEU A 344 0.47 2.19 21.05
N LEU A 345 0.89 2.26 19.78
CA LEU A 345 1.35 1.07 19.05
C LEU A 345 2.67 0.53 19.59
N ASP A 346 3.55 1.40 20.07
CA ASP A 346 4.85 1.06 20.66
C ASP A 346 4.73 0.47 22.09
N SER A 347 3.58 0.63 22.74
CA SER A 347 3.34 0.04 24.06
C SER A 347 3.36 -1.49 24.04
N ASP A 348 3.64 -2.13 25.17
CA ASP A 348 3.58 -3.59 25.34
C ASP A 348 2.15 -4.13 25.56
N SER A 349 1.16 -3.26 25.70
CA SER A 349 -0.21 -3.64 26.07
C SER A 349 -1.09 -3.84 24.83
N PRO A 350 -1.74 -5.01 24.65
CA PRO A 350 -2.62 -5.26 23.49
C PRO A 350 -3.82 -4.31 23.45
N ASP A 351 -4.31 -3.92 24.63
CA ASP A 351 -5.43 -2.98 24.79
C ASP A 351 -5.06 -1.55 24.36
N GLU A 352 -3.78 -1.19 24.43
CA GLU A 352 -3.28 0.11 23.99
C GLU A 352 -3.01 0.09 22.48
N GLN A 353 -2.35 -0.97 22.01
CA GLN A 353 -2.07 -1.22 20.61
C GLN A 353 -3.34 -1.23 19.75
N ILE A 354 -4.43 -1.85 20.21
CA ILE A 354 -5.69 -1.86 19.47
C ILE A 354 -6.31 -0.46 19.34
N ILE A 355 -6.15 0.39 20.35
CA ILE A 355 -6.62 1.78 20.32
C ILE A 355 -5.81 2.55 19.28
N GLY A 356 -4.48 2.44 19.33
CA GLY A 356 -3.58 3.07 18.35
C GLY A 356 -3.89 2.60 16.92
N ALA A 357 -3.97 1.29 16.70
CA ALA A 357 -4.26 0.71 15.40
C ALA A 357 -5.62 1.18 14.84
N ARG A 358 -6.68 1.22 15.66
CA ARG A 358 -8.01 1.68 15.21
C ARG A 358 -8.04 3.17 14.87
N ILE A 359 -7.34 4.01 15.63
CA ILE A 359 -7.21 5.44 15.30
C ILE A 359 -6.56 5.59 13.93
N LEU A 360 -5.40 4.96 13.72
CA LEU A 360 -4.66 5.05 12.45
C LEU A 360 -5.46 4.49 11.29
N GLN A 361 -6.13 3.34 11.48
CA GLN A 361 -7.01 2.73 10.47
C GLN A 361 -8.05 3.73 9.98
N ARG A 362 -8.78 4.38 10.90
CA ARG A 362 -9.81 5.37 10.54
C ARG A 362 -9.23 6.59 9.83
N PHE A 363 -8.10 7.09 10.29
CA PHE A 363 -7.47 8.26 9.68
C PHE A 363 -6.92 7.96 8.28
N VAL A 364 -6.45 6.75 8.04
CA VAL A 364 -5.97 6.28 6.74
C VAL A 364 -7.12 5.96 5.76
N GLU A 365 -8.31 5.62 6.27
CA GLU A 365 -9.53 5.47 5.47
C GLU A 365 -10.16 6.80 5.08
N ASN A 366 -10.07 7.80 5.96
CA ASN A 366 -10.68 9.11 5.75
C ASN A 366 -9.92 9.94 4.70
N LYS A 367 -10.58 10.31 3.60
CA LYS A 367 -9.97 11.09 2.51
C LYS A 367 -9.36 12.42 2.98
N ARG A 368 -9.91 13.01 4.04
CA ARG A 368 -9.44 14.30 4.59
C ARG A 368 -8.09 14.19 5.31
N PHE A 369 -7.84 13.08 6.00
CA PHE A 369 -6.68 12.91 6.89
C PHE A 369 -5.65 11.87 6.37
N ALA A 370 -6.04 11.02 5.42
CA ALA A 370 -5.21 9.92 4.95
C ALA A 370 -3.87 10.37 4.35
N GLY A 371 -3.84 11.53 3.68
CA GLY A 371 -2.63 12.07 3.06
C GLY A 371 -1.51 12.30 4.08
N ASP A 372 -1.82 13.07 5.12
CA ASP A 372 -0.89 13.47 6.18
C ASP A 372 -0.58 12.30 7.12
N THR A 373 -1.59 11.51 7.49
CA THR A 373 -1.43 10.33 8.34
C THR A 373 -0.48 9.32 7.71
N LEU A 374 -0.69 8.97 6.43
CA LEU A 374 0.21 8.07 5.72
C LEU A 374 1.62 8.65 5.56
N ARG A 375 1.77 9.97 5.42
CA ARG A 375 3.09 10.61 5.34
C ARG A 375 3.85 10.45 6.66
N LYS A 376 3.17 10.70 7.78
CA LYS A 376 3.74 10.64 9.13
C LYS A 376 4.11 9.21 9.54
N ILE A 377 3.17 8.27 9.44
CA ILE A 377 3.45 6.84 9.67
C ILE A 377 4.52 6.32 8.71
N GLY A 378 4.43 6.73 7.43
CA GLY A 378 5.40 6.33 6.41
C GLY A 378 6.82 6.86 6.66
N SER A 379 6.98 7.89 7.49
CA SER A 379 8.28 8.40 7.95
C SER A 379 8.83 7.74 9.21
N SER A 380 7.98 7.06 9.98
CA SER A 380 8.38 6.39 11.20
C SER A 380 8.65 4.90 10.96
N THR A 381 9.93 4.54 10.82
CA THR A 381 10.36 3.13 10.66
C THR A 381 9.84 2.23 11.79
N PRO A 382 9.93 2.60 13.09
CA PRO A 382 9.46 1.75 14.19
C PRO A 382 7.95 1.42 14.07
N VAL A 383 7.14 2.38 13.62
CA VAL A 383 5.70 2.16 13.45
C VAL A 383 5.43 1.18 12.32
N ILE A 384 6.17 1.28 11.21
CA ILE A 384 6.04 0.32 10.09
C ILE A 384 6.47 -1.08 10.54
N GLU A 385 7.59 -1.20 11.26
CA GLU A 385 8.09 -2.47 11.80
C GLU A 385 7.04 -3.11 12.72
N ARG A 386 6.48 -2.34 13.65
CA ARG A 386 5.44 -2.80 14.56
C ARG A 386 4.18 -3.25 13.83
N LEU A 387 3.71 -2.47 12.85
CA LEU A 387 2.55 -2.84 12.04
C LEU A 387 2.79 -4.13 11.23
N ILE A 388 4.02 -4.36 10.76
CA ILE A 388 4.40 -5.58 10.05
C ILE A 388 4.46 -6.77 11.00
N GLU A 389 4.97 -6.58 12.22
CA GLU A 389 4.97 -7.60 13.28
C GLU A 389 3.54 -8.04 13.64
N MET A 390 2.63 -7.07 13.78
CA MET A 390 1.20 -7.29 14.04
C MET A 390 0.52 -8.15 12.95
N LEU A 391 1.06 -8.22 11.73
CA LEU A 391 0.51 -9.10 10.69
C LEU A 391 0.73 -10.59 11.01
N ASN A 392 1.74 -10.92 11.82
CA ASN A 392 2.08 -12.30 12.20
C ASN A 392 1.33 -12.79 13.45
N TRP A 393 0.54 -11.92 14.10
CA TRP A 393 -0.24 -12.26 15.28
C TRP A 393 -1.39 -13.19 14.90
N LYS A 394 -1.43 -14.39 15.47
CA LYS A 394 -2.38 -15.46 15.08
C LYS A 394 -3.43 -15.75 16.14
N ASP A 395 -3.33 -15.11 17.30
CA ASP A 395 -4.26 -15.35 18.39
C ASP A 395 -5.64 -14.76 18.04
N PRO A 396 -6.74 -15.51 18.26
CA PRO A 396 -8.09 -15.01 17.97
C PRO A 396 -8.47 -13.74 18.75
N ALA A 397 -7.81 -13.48 19.88
CA ALA A 397 -8.00 -12.25 20.65
C ALA A 397 -7.42 -11.00 19.95
N GLU A 398 -6.46 -11.19 19.05
CA GLU A 398 -5.71 -10.14 18.35
C GLU A 398 -6.17 -9.96 16.90
N GLU A 399 -7.22 -10.68 16.48
CA GLU A 399 -7.74 -10.64 15.10
C GLU A 399 -8.08 -9.22 14.66
N ASP A 400 -8.68 -8.42 15.55
CA ASP A 400 -9.00 -7.02 15.29
C ASP A 400 -7.75 -6.18 15.02
N ILE A 401 -6.71 -6.34 15.85
CA ILE A 401 -5.45 -5.60 15.70
C ILE A 401 -4.77 -6.01 14.39
N ARG A 402 -4.70 -7.31 14.13
CA ARG A 402 -4.16 -7.87 12.90
C ARG A 402 -4.87 -7.32 11.66
N ARG A 403 -6.20 -7.21 11.70
CA ARG A 403 -7.03 -6.66 10.63
C ARG A 403 -6.73 -5.17 10.42
N SER A 404 -6.75 -4.36 11.49
CA SER A 404 -6.42 -2.93 11.44
C SER A 404 -5.01 -2.70 10.88
N ALA A 405 -4.01 -3.46 11.34
CA ALA A 405 -2.64 -3.39 10.84
C ALA A 405 -2.56 -3.75 9.35
N SER A 406 -3.22 -4.83 8.92
CA SER A 406 -3.27 -5.24 7.52
C SER A 406 -3.84 -4.15 6.59
N GLU A 407 -4.89 -3.46 7.04
CA GLU A 407 -5.51 -2.38 6.28
C GLU A 407 -4.60 -1.15 6.18
N ILE A 408 -3.96 -0.75 7.29
CA ILE A 408 -2.98 0.35 7.33
C ILE A 408 -1.79 0.04 6.41
N VAL A 409 -1.18 -1.14 6.55
CA VAL A 409 -0.05 -1.58 5.70
C VAL A 409 -0.44 -1.62 4.24
N SER A 410 -1.66 -2.07 3.92
CA SER A 410 -2.15 -2.02 2.53
C SER A 410 -2.11 -0.60 1.99
N LYS A 411 -2.55 0.38 2.78
CA LYS A 411 -2.67 1.78 2.37
C LYS A 411 -1.31 2.46 2.31
N LEU A 412 -0.38 2.14 3.22
CA LEU A 412 1.02 2.53 3.12
C LEU A 412 1.66 2.03 1.82
N ALA A 413 1.44 0.75 1.47
CA ALA A 413 1.94 0.18 0.22
C ALA A 413 1.36 0.83 -1.05
N SER A 414 0.30 1.65 -0.94
CA SER A 414 -0.30 2.30 -2.12
C SER A 414 0.56 3.42 -2.72
N LYS A 415 1.42 4.07 -1.92
CA LYS A 415 2.35 5.13 -2.35
C LYS A 415 3.73 4.53 -2.62
N LYS A 416 4.33 4.83 -3.79
CA LYS A 416 5.61 4.21 -4.23
C LYS A 416 6.73 4.32 -3.20
N GLN A 417 7.00 5.52 -2.66
CA GLN A 417 8.06 5.72 -1.66
C GLN A 417 7.83 4.93 -0.37
N GLN A 418 6.58 4.79 0.06
CA GLN A 418 6.23 4.07 1.29
C GLN A 418 6.24 2.55 1.07
N ALA A 419 5.85 2.08 -0.11
CA ALA A 419 5.96 0.68 -0.51
C ALA A 419 7.41 0.18 -0.42
N LEU A 420 8.38 0.98 -0.86
CA LEU A 420 9.81 0.66 -0.74
C LEU A 420 10.25 0.50 0.73
N ARG A 421 9.75 1.35 1.64
CA ARG A 421 10.04 1.27 3.08
C ARG A 421 9.42 0.05 3.73
N VAL A 422 8.15 -0.23 3.43
CA VAL A 422 7.46 -1.46 3.90
C VAL A 422 8.21 -2.71 3.47
N ALA A 423 8.65 -2.77 2.21
CA ALA A 423 9.42 -3.90 1.70
C ALA A 423 10.89 -3.91 2.15
N ALA A 424 11.41 -2.83 2.72
CA ALA A 424 12.75 -2.77 3.29
C ALA A 424 12.82 -3.37 4.70
N ILE A 425 11.69 -3.46 5.41
CA ILE A 425 11.64 -4.07 6.73
C ILE A 425 11.99 -5.57 6.63
N PRO A 426 12.97 -6.05 7.42
CA PRO A 426 13.29 -7.47 7.50
C PRO A 426 12.08 -8.30 7.92
N GLY A 427 11.84 -9.44 7.25
CA GLY A 427 10.69 -10.30 7.56
C GLY A 427 9.34 -9.80 7.04
N ALA A 428 9.28 -8.65 6.34
CA ALA A 428 8.02 -8.09 5.85
C ALA A 428 7.27 -9.05 4.92
N MET A 429 7.98 -9.73 4.02
CA MET A 429 7.36 -10.65 3.07
C MET A 429 6.82 -11.89 3.76
N GLU A 430 7.53 -12.40 4.78
CA GLU A 430 7.10 -13.51 5.63
C GLU A 430 5.88 -13.15 6.47
N SER A 431 5.86 -11.95 7.04
CA SER A 431 4.71 -11.41 7.80
C SER A 431 3.48 -11.25 6.90
N ILE A 432 3.65 -10.72 5.68
CA ILE A 432 2.56 -10.64 4.69
C ILE A 432 2.13 -12.03 4.23
N ALA A 433 3.08 -12.95 4.04
CA ALA A 433 2.79 -14.34 3.69
C ALA A 433 1.95 -15.03 4.78
N SER A 434 2.11 -14.65 6.05
CA SER A 434 1.34 -15.20 7.17
C SER A 434 -0.17 -14.87 7.10
N LEU A 435 -0.55 -13.83 6.36
CA LEU A 435 -1.94 -13.48 6.06
C LEU A 435 -2.55 -14.43 5.03
N LEU A 436 -1.72 -15.07 4.19
CA LEU A 436 -2.14 -15.99 3.14
C LEU A 436 -2.29 -17.40 3.70
N GLN A 437 -3.53 -17.84 3.89
CA GLN A 437 -3.86 -19.20 4.30
C GLN A 437 -4.39 -20.02 3.13
N THR A 438 -3.74 -21.16 2.90
CA THR A 438 -4.12 -22.18 1.92
C THR A 438 -4.62 -23.41 2.67
N GLY A 439 -5.63 -24.10 2.16
CA GLY A 439 -6.39 -25.14 2.88
C GLY A 439 -5.67 -26.48 3.13
N GLY A 440 -4.36 -26.47 3.30
CA GLY A 440 -3.53 -27.65 3.61
C GLY A 440 -2.98 -27.69 5.05
N GLY A 441 -3.47 -26.84 5.95
CA GLY A 441 -2.92 -26.64 7.29
C GLY A 441 -3.52 -27.46 8.44
N SER A 442 -4.23 -28.56 8.16
CA SER A 442 -4.55 -29.56 9.20
C SER A 442 -3.52 -30.68 9.11
N THR A 443 -2.55 -30.67 10.04
CA THR A 443 -1.49 -31.67 10.22
C THR A 443 -2.00 -33.02 10.74
N ASP A 444 -3.21 -33.44 10.34
CA ASP A 444 -3.85 -34.67 10.83
C ASP A 444 -4.22 -35.65 9.69
N GLY A 445 -3.69 -35.43 8.49
CA GLY A 445 -3.87 -36.30 7.32
C GLY A 445 -2.56 -36.96 6.89
N ARG A 446 -2.61 -38.25 6.54
CA ARG A 446 -1.45 -39.08 6.15
C ARG A 446 -0.68 -38.48 4.94
N PRO A 447 0.64 -38.70 4.84
CA PRO A 447 1.52 -37.98 3.90
C PRO A 447 1.35 -38.29 2.39
N TYR A 448 0.44 -39.18 2.00
CA TYR A 448 0.42 -39.78 0.66
C TYR A 448 -0.94 -39.73 -0.06
N GLU A 449 -1.94 -39.06 0.50
CA GLU A 449 -3.20 -38.80 -0.21
C GLU A 449 -3.32 -37.31 -0.53
N ALA A 450 -3.30 -36.98 -1.83
CA ALA A 450 -3.73 -35.68 -2.33
C ALA A 450 -5.24 -35.54 -2.09
N SER A 451 -5.62 -35.21 -0.87
CA SER A 451 -7.00 -34.85 -0.53
C SER A 451 -7.44 -33.69 -1.44
N PRO A 452 -8.68 -33.67 -1.97
CA PRO A 452 -9.18 -32.55 -2.75
C PRO A 452 -8.94 -31.26 -1.97
N ARG A 453 -8.09 -30.37 -2.50
CA ARG A 453 -7.60 -29.16 -1.83
C ARG A 453 -8.77 -28.42 -1.19
N ALA A 454 -8.91 -28.58 0.12
CA ALA A 454 -10.07 -28.12 0.85
C ALA A 454 -10.12 -26.60 0.77
N VAL A 455 -11.29 -26.09 0.39
CA VAL A 455 -11.60 -24.65 0.43
C VAL A 455 -11.41 -24.20 1.87
N VAL A 456 -10.59 -23.17 2.11
CA VAL A 456 -10.59 -22.51 3.42
C VAL A 456 -11.97 -21.86 3.58
N VAL A 457 -12.84 -22.53 4.32
CA VAL A 457 -14.14 -22.00 4.71
C VAL A 457 -13.91 -21.14 5.93
N ASP A 458 -14.44 -19.91 5.91
CA ASP A 458 -14.43 -19.03 7.08
C ASP A 458 -15.11 -19.77 8.24
N LYS A 459 -14.41 -19.89 9.37
CA LYS A 459 -15.03 -20.40 10.60
C LYS A 459 -15.92 -19.27 11.16
N GLU A 460 -16.97 -19.61 11.90
CA GLU A 460 -17.89 -18.64 12.53
C GLU A 460 -17.18 -17.55 13.36
N ASN A 461 -15.91 -17.75 13.74
CA ASN A 461 -15.12 -16.87 14.58
C ASN A 461 -13.78 -16.39 13.96
N TYR A 462 -13.50 -16.61 12.66
CA TYR A 462 -12.26 -16.11 12.04
C TYR A 462 -12.36 -15.98 10.51
N GLU A 463 -12.16 -14.77 9.98
CA GLU A 463 -12.30 -14.44 8.55
C GLU A 463 -11.00 -14.67 7.76
N PHE A 464 -10.68 -15.93 7.45
CA PHE A 464 -9.52 -16.28 6.63
C PHE A 464 -9.56 -15.63 5.24
N SER A 465 -10.76 -15.52 4.64
CA SER A 465 -10.94 -14.92 3.33
C SER A 465 -10.59 -13.43 3.29
N ALA A 466 -10.88 -12.69 4.36
CA ALA A 466 -10.56 -11.27 4.49
C ALA A 466 -9.04 -11.05 4.57
N PHE A 467 -8.33 -11.85 5.36
CA PHE A 467 -6.87 -11.78 5.45
C PHE A 467 -6.18 -12.16 4.14
N ASN A 468 -6.66 -13.20 3.44
CA ASN A 468 -6.17 -13.55 2.10
C ASN A 468 -6.30 -12.36 1.13
N LEU A 469 -7.45 -11.69 1.12
CA LEU A 469 -7.67 -10.52 0.28
C LEU A 469 -6.76 -9.35 0.63
N LEU A 470 -6.54 -9.08 1.92
CA LEU A 470 -5.64 -8.01 2.39
C LEU A 470 -4.18 -8.33 2.09
N GLY A 471 -3.71 -9.54 2.36
CA GLY A 471 -2.35 -9.99 2.05
C GLY A 471 -2.05 -9.88 0.55
N LEU A 472 -2.94 -10.40 -0.30
CA LEU A 472 -2.80 -10.28 -1.77
C LEU A 472 -2.86 -8.82 -2.24
N LEU A 473 -3.60 -7.94 -1.55
CA LEU A 473 -3.64 -6.51 -1.88
C LEU A 473 -2.34 -5.81 -1.57
N ILE A 474 -1.75 -6.10 -0.41
CA ILE A 474 -0.45 -5.59 -0.01
C ILE A 474 0.58 -6.03 -1.05
N LEU A 475 0.66 -7.33 -1.36
CA LEU A 475 1.59 -7.87 -2.36
C LEU A 475 1.40 -7.23 -3.73
N LYS A 476 0.14 -7.09 -4.20
CA LYS A 476 -0.17 -6.43 -5.47
C LYS A 476 0.34 -4.99 -5.51
N ARG A 477 0.24 -4.27 -4.39
CA ARG A 477 0.68 -2.87 -4.28
C ARG A 477 2.20 -2.78 -4.22
N LEU A 478 2.86 -3.67 -3.46
CA LEU A 478 4.32 -3.75 -3.37
C LEU A 478 4.96 -4.14 -4.70
N ALA A 479 4.39 -5.12 -5.41
CA ALA A 479 4.87 -5.63 -6.70
C ALA A 479 4.79 -4.60 -7.86
N ARG A 480 4.20 -3.41 -7.65
CA ARG A 480 4.27 -2.33 -8.65
C ARG A 480 5.70 -1.83 -8.87
N ASP A 481 6.58 -2.09 -7.92
CA ASP A 481 8.00 -1.78 -8.01
C ASP A 481 8.79 -3.06 -8.34
N HIS A 482 9.69 -2.96 -9.32
CA HIS A 482 10.44 -4.11 -9.83
C HIS A 482 11.37 -4.74 -8.76
N ASP A 483 11.94 -3.94 -7.87
CA ASP A 483 12.83 -4.44 -6.80
C ASP A 483 12.04 -5.25 -5.77
N ASN A 484 10.80 -4.83 -5.52
CA ASN A 484 9.90 -5.56 -4.63
C ASN A 484 9.42 -6.89 -5.24
N CYS A 485 9.29 -6.99 -6.57
CA CYS A 485 8.97 -8.25 -7.24
C CYS A 485 10.02 -9.33 -6.93
N TRP A 486 11.31 -8.96 -6.94
CA TRP A 486 12.39 -9.88 -6.57
C TRP A 486 12.24 -10.36 -5.12
N LYS A 487 11.99 -9.44 -4.17
CA LYS A 487 11.78 -9.79 -2.75
C LYS A 487 10.58 -10.72 -2.55
N ILE A 488 9.48 -10.49 -3.27
CA ILE A 488 8.29 -11.35 -3.21
C ILE A 488 8.60 -12.74 -3.77
N GLY A 489 9.34 -12.81 -4.88
CA GLY A 489 9.73 -14.07 -5.50
C GLY A 489 10.65 -14.93 -4.64
N ASN A 490 11.60 -14.29 -3.96
CA ASN A 490 12.61 -14.97 -3.15
C ASN A 490 12.13 -15.32 -1.73
N ALA A 491 11.00 -14.76 -1.29
CA ALA A 491 10.46 -15.04 0.04
C ALA A 491 9.97 -16.49 0.17
N ARG A 492 10.40 -17.17 1.24
CA ARG A 492 10.23 -18.62 1.42
C ARG A 492 8.75 -19.03 1.35
N GLY A 493 8.41 -19.82 0.32
CA GLY A 493 7.06 -20.39 0.15
C GLY A 493 5.97 -19.39 -0.22
N LEU A 494 6.30 -18.11 -0.43
CA LEU A 494 5.32 -17.07 -0.76
C LEU A 494 4.73 -17.28 -2.16
N LEU A 495 5.58 -17.55 -3.17
CA LEU A 495 5.12 -17.86 -4.53
C LEU A 495 4.15 -19.05 -4.55
N ALA A 496 4.49 -20.14 -3.85
CA ALA A 496 3.64 -21.32 -3.76
C ALA A 496 2.27 -20.98 -3.14
N ARG A 497 2.22 -20.17 -2.08
CA ARG A 497 0.95 -19.72 -1.47
C ARG A 497 0.12 -18.86 -2.41
N ILE A 498 0.75 -17.94 -3.16
CA ILE A 498 0.05 -17.12 -4.17
C ILE A 498 -0.56 -18.02 -5.25
N ILE A 499 0.20 -19.01 -5.75
CA ILE A 499 -0.24 -19.95 -6.79
C ILE A 499 -1.34 -20.87 -6.26
N ASP A 500 -1.26 -21.35 -5.04
CA ASP A 500 -2.34 -22.15 -4.44
C ASP A 500 -3.66 -21.36 -4.35
N LEU A 501 -3.59 -20.04 -4.12
CA LEU A 501 -4.76 -19.15 -4.13
C LEU A 501 -5.29 -18.82 -5.54
N THR A 502 -4.59 -19.18 -6.62
CA THR A 502 -5.13 -19.09 -8.00
C THR A 502 -6.04 -20.27 -8.36
N SER A 503 -6.08 -21.31 -7.51
CA SER A 503 -6.95 -22.47 -7.70
C SER A 503 -8.43 -22.08 -7.56
N ALA A 504 -9.13 -21.98 -8.69
CA ALA A 504 -10.56 -21.73 -8.72
C ALA A 504 -11.37 -23.03 -8.51
N GLY A 505 -10.90 -24.17 -9.05
CA GLY A 505 -11.66 -25.41 -9.11
C GLY A 505 -12.86 -25.32 -10.06
N SER A 506 -13.23 -26.44 -10.69
CA SER A 506 -14.30 -26.47 -11.70
C SER A 506 -15.67 -26.04 -11.16
N ALA A 507 -15.96 -26.32 -9.88
CA ALA A 507 -17.23 -25.95 -9.24
C ALA A 507 -17.39 -24.43 -9.06
N LEU A 508 -16.32 -23.70 -8.74
CA LEU A 508 -16.39 -22.24 -8.56
C LEU A 508 -16.59 -21.51 -9.88
N LEU A 509 -16.00 -22.02 -10.96
CA LEU A 509 -16.02 -21.38 -12.28
C LEU A 509 -17.33 -21.62 -13.05
N ARG A 510 -18.05 -22.71 -12.72
CA ARG A 510 -19.30 -23.10 -13.37
C ARG A 510 -20.56 -22.59 -12.67
N ASP A 511 -20.46 -22.22 -11.39
CA ASP A 511 -21.59 -21.78 -10.61
C ASP A 511 -21.67 -20.25 -10.57
N ASP A 512 -22.67 -19.67 -11.25
CA ASP A 512 -22.93 -18.23 -11.23
C ASP A 512 -23.28 -17.69 -9.82
N ARG A 513 -23.59 -18.58 -8.86
CA ARG A 513 -23.84 -18.26 -7.45
C ARG A 513 -22.62 -18.43 -6.55
N ALA A 514 -21.43 -18.63 -7.12
CA ALA A 514 -20.19 -18.73 -6.38
C ALA A 514 -19.99 -17.54 -5.41
N PRO A 515 -19.42 -17.78 -4.21
CA PRO A 515 -19.19 -16.71 -3.24
C PRO A 515 -18.23 -15.66 -3.83
N GLU A 516 -18.70 -14.43 -3.94
CA GLU A 516 -17.97 -13.31 -4.57
C GLU A 516 -16.60 -13.08 -3.92
N SER A 517 -16.47 -13.36 -2.62
CA SER A 517 -15.20 -13.28 -1.88
C SER A 517 -14.13 -14.23 -2.45
N ARG A 518 -14.50 -15.45 -2.85
CA ARG A 518 -13.56 -16.43 -3.42
C ARG A 518 -13.12 -16.04 -4.83
N VAL A 519 -14.05 -15.58 -5.67
CA VAL A 519 -13.73 -15.07 -7.01
C VAL A 519 -12.80 -13.86 -6.90
N LYS A 520 -13.04 -12.96 -5.94
CA LYS A 520 -12.16 -11.82 -5.63
C LYS A 520 -10.75 -12.27 -5.20
N THR A 521 -10.63 -13.32 -4.39
CA THR A 521 -9.34 -13.86 -3.96
C THR A 521 -8.56 -14.43 -5.13
N VAL A 522 -9.16 -15.32 -5.93
CA VAL A 522 -8.53 -15.89 -7.14
C VAL A 522 -8.11 -14.78 -8.10
N ARG A 523 -9.00 -13.82 -8.37
CA ARG A 523 -8.70 -12.67 -9.22
C ARG A 523 -7.49 -11.88 -8.70
N ARG A 524 -7.42 -11.62 -7.40
CA ARG A 524 -6.33 -10.84 -6.81
C ARG A 524 -5.01 -11.63 -6.82
N ALA A 525 -5.05 -12.93 -6.57
CA ALA A 525 -3.89 -13.82 -6.67
C ALA A 525 -3.34 -13.86 -8.10
N LEU A 526 -4.20 -14.01 -9.10
CA LEU A 526 -3.82 -13.92 -10.52
C LEU A 526 -3.23 -12.55 -10.87
N GLN A 527 -3.77 -11.46 -10.34
CA GLN A 527 -3.20 -10.13 -10.55
C GLN A 527 -1.79 -9.98 -9.96
N VAL A 528 -1.53 -10.56 -8.78
CA VAL A 528 -0.17 -10.59 -8.20
C VAL A 528 0.75 -11.43 -9.07
N MET A 529 0.35 -12.67 -9.40
CA MET A 529 1.11 -13.58 -10.26
C MET A 529 1.44 -12.92 -11.60
N ARG A 530 0.47 -12.25 -12.23
CA ARG A 530 0.66 -11.50 -13.47
C ARG A 530 1.74 -10.43 -13.33
N ILE A 531 1.67 -9.59 -12.31
CA ILE A 531 2.68 -8.53 -12.10
C ILE A 531 4.08 -9.14 -11.95
N LEU A 532 4.20 -10.27 -11.24
CA LEU A 532 5.49 -10.95 -11.06
C LEU A 532 6.04 -11.52 -12.38
N VAL A 533 5.21 -12.21 -13.19
CA VAL A 533 5.68 -12.77 -14.47
C VAL A 533 5.93 -11.71 -15.54
N CYS A 534 5.25 -10.56 -15.47
CA CYS A 534 5.45 -9.40 -16.35
C CYS A 534 6.64 -8.53 -15.93
N ALA A 535 7.31 -8.81 -14.81
CA ALA A 535 8.52 -8.09 -14.44
C ALA A 535 9.56 -8.19 -15.58
N THR A 536 10.31 -7.11 -15.79
CA THR A 536 11.32 -7.00 -16.85
C THR A 536 12.72 -7.27 -16.30
N GLY A 537 13.72 -7.37 -17.19
CA GLY A 537 15.10 -7.60 -16.76
C GLY A 537 15.35 -9.02 -16.23
N GLU A 538 16.46 -9.19 -15.51
CA GLU A 538 16.87 -10.50 -14.96
C GLU A 538 15.93 -10.98 -13.85
N THR A 539 15.41 -10.07 -13.03
CA THR A 539 14.36 -10.38 -12.03
C THR A 539 13.16 -11.05 -12.67
N GLY A 540 12.66 -10.50 -13.78
CA GLY A 540 11.55 -11.09 -14.53
C GLY A 540 11.85 -12.47 -15.08
N LYS A 541 13.06 -12.67 -15.61
CA LYS A 541 13.50 -13.96 -16.14
C LYS A 541 13.55 -15.04 -15.06
N LEU A 542 14.09 -14.72 -13.89
CA LEU A 542 14.12 -15.61 -12.72
C LEU A 542 12.69 -15.93 -12.25
N LEU A 543 11.85 -14.91 -12.05
CA LEU A 543 10.46 -15.10 -11.61
C LEU A 543 9.65 -15.99 -12.57
N ARG A 544 9.80 -15.81 -13.89
CA ARG A 544 9.13 -16.66 -14.88
C ARG A 544 9.59 -18.12 -14.78
N ARG A 545 10.88 -18.36 -14.60
CA ARG A 545 11.42 -19.71 -14.38
C ARG A 545 10.85 -20.32 -13.10
N ASP A 546 11.03 -19.66 -11.97
CA ASP A 546 10.67 -20.18 -10.65
C ASP A 546 9.14 -20.40 -10.53
N ILE A 547 8.32 -19.52 -11.10
CA ILE A 547 6.85 -19.70 -11.15
C ILE A 547 6.47 -20.88 -12.06
N SER A 548 7.18 -21.10 -13.17
CA SER A 548 6.91 -22.22 -14.08
C SER A 548 7.32 -23.59 -13.51
N GLU A 549 8.24 -23.62 -12.54
CA GLU A 549 8.66 -24.84 -11.84
C GLU A 549 7.63 -25.31 -10.82
N ILE A 550 6.78 -24.40 -10.33
CA ILE A 550 5.71 -24.76 -9.40
C ILE A 550 4.62 -25.54 -10.14
N VAL A 551 4.46 -26.81 -9.76
CA VAL A 551 3.62 -27.83 -10.44
C VAL A 551 2.22 -27.33 -10.80
N TYR A 552 1.59 -26.57 -9.93
CA TYR A 552 0.18 -26.15 -10.08
C TYR A 552 -0.01 -24.87 -10.91
N SER A 553 1.05 -24.14 -11.23
CA SER A 553 0.96 -22.85 -11.93
C SER A 553 0.20 -22.95 -13.25
N VAL A 554 0.61 -23.90 -14.10
CA VAL A 554 0.02 -24.07 -15.44
C VAL A 554 -1.33 -24.78 -15.37
N SER A 555 -1.52 -25.74 -14.44
CA SER A 555 -2.79 -26.46 -14.29
C SER A 555 -3.90 -25.54 -13.81
N ASN A 556 -3.63 -24.64 -12.86
CA ASN A 556 -4.62 -23.69 -12.37
C ASN A 556 -5.10 -22.76 -13.50
N ILE A 557 -4.18 -22.29 -14.34
CA ILE A 557 -4.54 -21.45 -15.50
C ILE A 557 -5.34 -22.26 -16.53
N ARG A 558 -4.97 -23.53 -16.76
CA ARG A 558 -5.74 -24.42 -17.64
C ARG A 558 -7.20 -24.53 -17.21
N GLU A 559 -7.46 -24.69 -15.91
CA GLU A 559 -8.83 -24.76 -15.39
C GLU A 559 -9.62 -23.47 -15.67
N LEU A 560 -8.98 -22.29 -15.55
CA LEU A 560 -9.59 -21.01 -15.88
C LEU A 560 -9.98 -20.92 -17.36
N LEU A 561 -9.11 -21.39 -18.26
CA LEU A 561 -9.42 -21.41 -19.70
C LEU A 561 -10.52 -22.42 -20.02
N GLN A 562 -10.52 -23.57 -19.35
CA GLN A 562 -11.47 -24.65 -19.63
C GLN A 562 -12.89 -24.38 -19.10
N TYR A 563 -13.03 -23.71 -17.94
CA TYR A 563 -14.32 -23.53 -17.27
C TYR A 563 -14.71 -22.08 -17.01
N GLY A 564 -13.82 -21.11 -17.20
CA GLY A 564 -14.03 -19.71 -16.84
C GLY A 564 -14.76 -18.86 -17.88
N GLU A 565 -15.60 -19.44 -18.73
CA GLU A 565 -16.29 -18.69 -19.80
C GLU A 565 -17.21 -17.59 -19.25
N SER A 566 -17.86 -17.84 -18.12
CA SER A 566 -18.65 -16.85 -17.37
C SER A 566 -17.78 -15.78 -16.67
N HIS A 567 -16.45 -15.92 -16.68
CA HIS A 567 -15.51 -15.06 -15.96
C HIS A 567 -14.37 -14.60 -16.88
N LEU A 568 -14.70 -13.85 -17.93
CA LEU A 568 -13.75 -13.34 -18.94
C LEU A 568 -12.53 -12.63 -18.32
N LYS A 569 -12.70 -11.87 -17.24
CA LYS A 569 -11.59 -11.20 -16.53
C LYS A 569 -10.58 -12.18 -15.92
N LEU A 570 -11.01 -13.37 -15.50
CA LEU A 570 -10.10 -14.41 -15.01
C LEU A 570 -9.41 -15.12 -16.17
N GLN A 571 -10.14 -15.39 -17.27
CA GLN A 571 -9.55 -15.96 -18.49
C GLN A 571 -8.47 -15.04 -19.05
N MET A 572 -8.77 -13.74 -19.19
CA MET A 572 -7.82 -12.71 -19.64
C MET A 572 -6.55 -12.72 -18.80
N LEU A 573 -6.66 -12.67 -17.47
CA LEU A 573 -5.49 -12.75 -16.58
C LEU A 573 -4.70 -14.06 -16.77
N GLY A 574 -5.39 -15.18 -16.96
CA GLY A 574 -4.76 -16.47 -17.23
C GLY A 574 -3.96 -16.45 -18.52
N VAL A 575 -4.53 -15.94 -19.61
CA VAL A 575 -3.86 -15.81 -20.90
C VAL A 575 -2.65 -14.86 -20.82
N GLU A 576 -2.79 -13.69 -20.21
CA GLU A 576 -1.69 -12.73 -20.01
C GLU A 576 -0.52 -13.35 -19.23
N ILE A 577 -0.82 -14.19 -18.23
CA ILE A 577 0.19 -14.94 -17.48
C ILE A 577 0.88 -15.97 -18.38
N LEU A 578 0.16 -16.71 -19.23
CA LEU A 578 0.76 -17.67 -20.16
C LEU A 578 1.65 -16.98 -21.20
N THR A 579 1.21 -15.86 -21.77
CA THR A 579 2.02 -15.04 -22.70
C THR A 579 3.34 -14.64 -22.04
N SER A 580 3.27 -14.18 -20.79
CA SER A 580 4.43 -13.74 -20.02
C SER A 580 5.34 -14.93 -19.65
N LEU A 581 4.79 -16.03 -19.12
CA LEU A 581 5.56 -17.24 -18.81
C LEU A 581 6.24 -17.81 -20.05
N GLY A 582 5.56 -17.79 -21.21
CA GLY A 582 6.09 -18.24 -22.50
C GLY A 582 7.29 -17.44 -23.02
N MET A 583 7.65 -16.32 -22.39
CA MET A 583 8.93 -15.64 -22.65
C MET A 583 10.13 -16.48 -22.20
N ASN A 584 9.97 -17.34 -21.19
CA ASN A 584 10.99 -18.30 -20.80
C ASN A 584 10.89 -19.57 -21.66
N GLU A 585 11.99 -20.01 -22.25
CA GLU A 585 12.05 -21.15 -23.18
C GLU A 585 11.57 -22.47 -22.55
N GLU A 586 12.00 -22.77 -21.33
CA GLU A 586 11.61 -24.00 -20.63
C GLU A 586 10.13 -23.97 -20.26
N ALA A 587 9.64 -22.83 -19.77
CA ALA A 587 8.23 -22.63 -19.48
C ALA A 587 7.37 -22.75 -20.75
N ARG A 588 7.83 -22.21 -21.88
CA ARG A 588 7.16 -22.31 -23.20
C ARG A 588 6.93 -23.77 -23.60
N GLU A 589 7.96 -24.61 -23.48
CA GLU A 589 7.85 -26.04 -23.76
C GLU A 589 6.93 -26.76 -22.77
N LYS A 590 7.04 -26.47 -21.46
CA LYS A 590 6.17 -27.04 -20.42
C LYS A 590 4.69 -26.70 -20.65
N ILE A 591 4.39 -25.44 -20.96
CA ILE A 591 3.02 -24.98 -21.23
C ILE A 591 2.45 -25.68 -22.45
N GLY A 592 3.21 -25.76 -23.55
CA GLY A 592 2.74 -26.43 -24.76
C GLY A 592 2.62 -27.95 -24.61
N ALA A 593 3.47 -28.58 -23.79
CA ALA A 593 3.36 -30.00 -23.44
C ALA A 593 2.17 -30.31 -22.50
N THR A 594 1.63 -29.30 -21.82
CA THR A 594 0.48 -29.47 -20.93
C THR A 594 -0.76 -29.81 -21.74
N GLY A 595 -1.39 -30.95 -21.43
CA GLY A 595 -2.50 -31.49 -22.21
C GLY A 595 -3.63 -30.47 -22.45
N SER A 596 -4.10 -30.41 -23.70
CA SER A 596 -5.16 -29.50 -24.16
C SER A 596 -4.89 -28.00 -24.01
N MET A 597 -3.71 -27.57 -23.57
CA MET A 597 -3.45 -26.13 -23.36
C MET A 597 -3.53 -25.36 -24.68
N ILE A 598 -2.81 -25.80 -25.71
CA ILE A 598 -2.83 -25.17 -27.04
C ILE A 598 -4.24 -25.18 -27.62
N ARG A 599 -4.98 -26.29 -27.48
CA ARG A 599 -6.39 -26.39 -27.89
C ARG A 599 -7.29 -25.35 -27.23
N LEU A 600 -7.14 -25.15 -25.91
CA LEU A 600 -7.95 -24.21 -25.14
C LEU A 600 -7.66 -22.76 -25.55
N ILE A 601 -6.38 -22.43 -25.79
CA ILE A 601 -6.01 -21.09 -26.25
C ILE A 601 -6.48 -20.87 -27.69
N LEU A 602 -6.38 -21.86 -28.59
CA LEU A 602 -6.98 -21.79 -29.94
C LEU A 602 -8.50 -21.58 -29.88
N ALA A 603 -9.20 -22.29 -29.00
CA ALA A 603 -10.64 -22.11 -28.81
C ALA A 603 -10.98 -20.70 -28.30
N ALA A 604 -10.14 -20.12 -27.44
CA ALA A 604 -10.29 -18.73 -27.00
C ALA A 604 -10.00 -17.73 -28.14
N PHE A 605 -8.98 -17.98 -28.97
CA PHE A 605 -8.60 -17.12 -30.09
C PHE A 605 -9.68 -17.08 -31.19
N PHE A 606 -10.26 -18.22 -31.54
CA PHE A 606 -11.31 -18.33 -32.57
C PHE A 606 -12.73 -18.09 -32.05
N ARG A 607 -12.89 -17.62 -30.81
CA ARG A 607 -14.21 -17.37 -30.23
C ARG A 607 -14.91 -16.23 -31.00
N PRO A 608 -16.21 -16.38 -31.35
CA PRO A 608 -16.97 -15.31 -32.00
C PRO A 608 -16.96 -14.03 -31.14
N ILE A 609 -16.56 -12.91 -31.75
CA ILE A 609 -16.46 -11.62 -31.06
C ILE A 609 -17.85 -10.98 -31.01
N VAL A 610 -18.59 -11.25 -29.93
CA VAL A 610 -19.91 -10.65 -29.67
C VAL A 610 -19.80 -9.37 -28.84
N THR A 611 -18.76 -9.26 -28.01
CA THR A 611 -18.50 -8.11 -27.15
C THR A 611 -17.04 -7.68 -27.23
N GLU A 612 -16.76 -6.43 -26.87
CA GLU A 612 -15.39 -5.90 -26.80
C GLU A 612 -14.52 -6.70 -25.80
N GLU A 613 -15.08 -7.09 -24.64
CA GLU A 613 -14.37 -7.90 -23.64
C GLU A 613 -13.95 -9.27 -24.22
N VAL A 614 -14.77 -9.88 -25.08
CA VAL A 614 -14.39 -11.13 -25.78
C VAL A 614 -13.29 -10.85 -26.80
N GLY A 615 -13.37 -9.75 -27.56
CA GLY A 615 -12.33 -9.35 -28.51
C GLY A 615 -10.96 -9.16 -27.86
N VAL A 616 -10.90 -8.57 -26.67
CA VAL A 616 -9.65 -8.44 -25.89
C VAL A 616 -9.09 -9.82 -25.51
N VAL A 617 -9.93 -10.74 -25.02
CA VAL A 617 -9.49 -12.11 -24.69
C VAL A 617 -8.99 -12.85 -25.93
N CYS A 618 -9.65 -12.70 -27.09
CA CYS A 618 -9.19 -13.28 -28.35
C CYS A 618 -7.83 -12.71 -28.75
N ASN A 619 -7.64 -11.38 -28.66
CA ASN A 619 -6.37 -10.74 -28.97
C ASN A 619 -5.23 -11.28 -28.08
N GLU A 620 -5.44 -11.31 -26.76
CA GLU A 620 -4.46 -11.86 -25.81
C GLU A 620 -4.17 -13.35 -26.08
N ALA A 621 -5.18 -14.14 -26.46
CA ALA A 621 -5.00 -15.57 -26.77
C ALA A 621 -4.11 -15.75 -28.01
N GLY A 622 -4.25 -14.86 -29.00
CA GLY A 622 -3.40 -14.84 -30.18
C GLY A 622 -1.94 -14.51 -29.84
N GLU A 623 -1.71 -13.57 -28.92
CA GLU A 623 -0.37 -13.25 -28.43
C GLU A 623 0.25 -14.41 -27.66
N ALA A 624 -0.53 -15.08 -26.79
CA ALA A 624 -0.09 -16.28 -26.08
C ALA A 624 0.34 -17.38 -27.06
N LEU A 625 -0.45 -17.66 -28.10
CA LEU A 625 -0.10 -18.65 -29.13
C LEU A 625 1.18 -18.28 -29.87
N ALA A 626 1.31 -17.02 -30.31
CA ALA A 626 2.50 -16.54 -30.99
C ALA A 626 3.76 -16.66 -30.11
N MET A 627 3.64 -16.40 -28.80
CA MET A 627 4.72 -16.60 -27.84
C MET A 627 5.03 -18.08 -27.59
N LEU A 628 4.02 -18.96 -27.59
CA LEU A 628 4.24 -20.39 -27.36
C LEU A 628 4.97 -21.09 -28.50
N ILE A 629 4.76 -20.64 -29.74
CA ILE A 629 5.41 -21.24 -30.91
C ILE A 629 6.75 -20.59 -31.27
N LEU A 630 7.05 -19.42 -30.71
CA LEU A 630 8.30 -18.71 -30.96
C LEU A 630 9.48 -19.67 -30.73
N GLU A 631 10.28 -19.93 -31.76
CA GLU A 631 11.47 -20.82 -31.70
C GLU A 631 11.22 -22.23 -31.14
N SER A 632 9.96 -22.68 -31.07
CA SER A 632 9.58 -23.98 -30.51
C SER A 632 8.98 -24.86 -31.60
N ARG A 633 9.83 -25.68 -32.20
CA ARG A 633 9.41 -26.70 -33.17
C ARG A 633 8.37 -27.64 -32.59
N ARG A 634 8.54 -28.06 -31.34
CA ARG A 634 7.62 -28.99 -30.66
C ARG A 634 6.24 -28.37 -30.48
N ASN A 635 6.15 -27.10 -30.10
CA ASN A 635 4.86 -26.42 -29.97
C ASN A 635 4.20 -26.15 -31.31
N CYS A 636 4.96 -25.83 -32.37
CA CYS A 636 4.43 -25.78 -33.73
C CYS A 636 3.80 -27.13 -34.13
N GLU A 637 4.52 -28.24 -33.93
CA GLU A 637 4.01 -29.59 -34.23
C GLU A 637 2.76 -29.93 -33.42
N ARG A 638 2.72 -29.59 -32.13
CA ARG A 638 1.55 -29.79 -31.26
C ARG A 638 0.34 -28.99 -31.77
N MET A 639 0.54 -27.72 -32.11
CA MET A 639 -0.53 -26.85 -32.62
C MET A 639 -1.08 -27.33 -33.97
N LEU A 640 -0.22 -27.78 -34.88
CA LEU A 640 -0.63 -28.36 -36.15
C LEU A 640 -1.41 -29.67 -35.97
N ARG A 641 -1.23 -30.41 -34.87
CA ARG A 641 -1.94 -31.66 -34.57
C ARG A 641 -3.32 -31.47 -33.92
N GLU A 642 -3.66 -30.28 -33.43
CA GLU A 642 -4.95 -30.05 -32.73
C GLU A 642 -6.17 -30.11 -33.67
N GLY A 643 -5.99 -29.89 -34.98
CA GLY A 643 -7.05 -30.05 -35.96
C GLY A 643 -6.55 -29.85 -37.40
N ASP A 644 -7.18 -30.54 -38.35
CA ASP A 644 -6.83 -30.45 -39.78
C ASP A 644 -7.11 -29.06 -40.37
N ASP A 645 -8.05 -28.33 -39.78
CA ASP A 645 -8.53 -27.03 -40.27
C ASP A 645 -7.91 -25.82 -39.55
N VAL A 646 -7.00 -26.03 -38.59
CA VAL A 646 -6.40 -24.94 -37.79
C VAL A 646 -5.71 -23.92 -38.70
N VAL A 647 -4.94 -24.39 -39.69
CA VAL A 647 -4.25 -23.51 -40.65
C VAL A 647 -5.26 -22.76 -41.52
N ALA A 648 -6.29 -23.44 -42.01
CA ALA A 648 -7.34 -22.81 -42.83
C ALA A 648 -8.10 -21.73 -42.04
N LYS A 649 -8.41 -21.99 -40.76
CA LYS A 649 -9.01 -21.01 -39.85
C LYS A 649 -8.11 -19.80 -39.59
N LEU A 650 -6.79 -20.02 -39.43
CA LEU A 650 -5.82 -18.92 -39.30
C LEU A 650 -5.75 -18.07 -40.56
N VAL A 651 -5.77 -18.69 -41.75
CA VAL A 651 -5.80 -17.96 -43.03
C VAL A 651 -7.10 -17.17 -43.16
N ALA A 652 -8.25 -17.75 -42.81
CA ALA A 652 -9.52 -17.03 -42.78
C ALA A 652 -9.51 -15.85 -41.79
N ALA A 653 -8.87 -16.01 -40.63
CA ALA A 653 -8.75 -14.96 -39.61
C ALA A 653 -7.90 -13.75 -40.05
N LEU A 654 -7.12 -13.84 -41.13
CA LEU A 654 -6.47 -12.68 -41.74
C LEU A 654 -7.48 -11.68 -42.32
N GLY A 655 -8.67 -12.15 -42.71
CA GLY A 655 -9.77 -11.30 -43.16
C GLY A 655 -10.52 -10.57 -42.05
N ASP A 656 -10.30 -10.95 -40.79
CA ASP A 656 -10.92 -10.31 -39.62
C ASP A 656 -10.02 -9.18 -39.09
N PRO A 657 -10.46 -7.90 -39.10
CA PRO A 657 -9.68 -6.78 -38.60
C PRO A 657 -9.18 -6.92 -37.16
N ALA A 658 -9.92 -7.63 -36.29
CA ALA A 658 -9.56 -7.82 -34.89
C ALA A 658 -8.50 -8.91 -34.70
N LEU A 659 -8.49 -9.94 -35.55
CA LEU A 659 -7.62 -11.11 -35.39
C LEU A 659 -6.38 -11.08 -36.31
N ARG A 660 -6.43 -10.32 -37.41
CA ARG A 660 -5.44 -10.37 -38.50
C ARG A 660 -3.98 -10.23 -38.08
N VAL A 661 -3.67 -9.37 -37.10
CA VAL A 661 -2.29 -9.20 -36.62
C VAL A 661 -1.76 -10.47 -35.97
N ASN A 662 -2.53 -11.07 -35.07
CA ASN A 662 -2.11 -12.27 -34.37
C ASN A 662 -2.21 -13.52 -35.24
N ALA A 663 -3.21 -13.61 -36.12
CA ALA A 663 -3.28 -14.65 -37.13
C ALA A 663 -2.01 -14.64 -38.00
N ALA A 664 -1.59 -13.47 -38.49
CA ALA A 664 -0.37 -13.34 -39.27
C ALA A 664 0.91 -13.68 -38.47
N ARG A 665 0.98 -13.32 -37.18
CA ARG A 665 2.10 -13.70 -36.29
C ARG A 665 2.18 -15.21 -36.10
N ILE A 666 1.04 -15.87 -35.87
CA ILE A 666 0.95 -17.32 -35.68
C ILE A 666 1.34 -18.05 -36.97
N LEU A 667 0.78 -17.64 -38.11
CA LEU A 667 1.14 -18.19 -39.42
C LEU A 667 2.63 -18.02 -39.73
N ARG A 668 3.18 -16.83 -39.50
CA ARG A 668 4.63 -16.58 -39.69
C ARG A 668 5.46 -17.50 -38.79
N GLY A 669 5.09 -17.64 -37.52
CA GLY A 669 5.79 -18.51 -36.57
C GLY A 669 5.73 -19.98 -36.97
N LEU A 670 4.57 -20.45 -37.44
CA LEU A 670 4.42 -21.79 -37.99
C LEU A 670 5.36 -22.02 -39.18
N CYS A 671 5.45 -21.09 -40.12
CA CYS A 671 6.35 -21.21 -41.26
C CYS A 671 7.83 -21.18 -40.84
N ALA A 672 8.19 -20.29 -39.91
CA ALA A 672 9.58 -20.06 -39.53
C ALA A 672 10.17 -21.15 -38.63
N TYR A 673 9.36 -21.78 -37.78
CA TYR A 673 9.84 -22.68 -36.72
C TYR A 673 9.37 -24.14 -36.88
N SER A 674 8.54 -24.45 -37.88
CA SER A 674 8.22 -25.84 -38.23
C SER A 674 9.27 -26.43 -39.17
N ALA A 675 9.37 -27.75 -39.22
CA ALA A 675 10.20 -28.40 -40.23
C ALA A 675 9.51 -28.36 -41.60
N PRO A 676 10.13 -27.76 -42.64
CA PRO A 676 9.52 -27.58 -43.96
C PRO A 676 9.26 -28.90 -44.69
N GLU A 677 10.00 -29.95 -44.34
CA GLU A 677 9.99 -31.25 -45.02
C GLU A 677 8.78 -32.16 -44.67
N ARG A 678 7.91 -31.77 -43.72
CA ARG A 678 6.97 -32.72 -43.09
C ARG A 678 5.52 -32.25 -42.91
N SER A 679 5.06 -31.19 -43.58
CA SER A 679 3.66 -30.78 -43.43
C SER A 679 3.05 -30.20 -44.71
N ASP A 680 2.34 -31.04 -45.46
CA ASP A 680 1.43 -30.62 -46.54
C ASP A 680 0.44 -29.54 -46.06
N ARG A 681 0.15 -29.50 -44.75
CA ARG A 681 -0.72 -28.49 -44.12
C ARG A 681 -0.14 -27.08 -44.20
N LEU A 682 1.18 -26.91 -44.23
CA LEU A 682 1.80 -25.58 -44.36
C LEU A 682 1.65 -25.00 -45.76
N GLN A 683 1.45 -25.83 -46.79
CA GLN A 683 1.16 -25.34 -48.14
C GLN A 683 -0.16 -24.57 -48.22
N ILE A 684 -1.11 -24.86 -47.32
CA ILE A 684 -2.37 -24.09 -47.20
C ILE A 684 -2.10 -22.61 -46.88
N ILE A 685 -1.00 -22.31 -46.16
CA ILE A 685 -0.61 -20.94 -45.82
C ILE A 685 -0.29 -20.13 -47.07
N ALA A 686 0.21 -20.76 -48.14
CA ALA A 686 0.47 -20.08 -49.40
C ALA A 686 -0.81 -19.48 -50.02
N GLY A 687 -2.00 -20.03 -49.72
CA GLY A 687 -3.28 -19.44 -50.10
C GLY A 687 -3.55 -18.06 -49.45
N ALA A 688 -2.82 -17.69 -48.40
CA ALA A 688 -2.89 -16.36 -47.80
C ALA A 688 -2.11 -15.29 -48.58
N MET A 689 -1.22 -15.67 -49.49
CA MET A 689 -0.29 -14.76 -50.18
C MET A 689 -0.99 -13.55 -50.83
N PRO A 690 -2.09 -13.70 -51.59
CA PRO A 690 -2.76 -12.55 -52.20
C PRO A 690 -3.28 -11.55 -51.18
N MET A 691 -3.82 -12.03 -50.05
CA MET A 691 -4.34 -11.18 -48.98
C MET A 691 -3.20 -10.44 -48.24
N VAL A 692 -2.08 -11.12 -48.01
CA VAL A 692 -0.89 -10.55 -47.37
C VAL A 692 -0.28 -9.46 -48.27
N LEU A 693 -0.09 -9.75 -49.56
CA LEU A 693 0.44 -8.78 -50.53
C LEU A 693 -0.47 -7.56 -50.66
N LYS A 694 -1.78 -7.77 -50.78
CA LYS A 694 -2.77 -6.69 -50.78
C LYS A 694 -2.67 -5.82 -49.52
N THR A 695 -2.52 -6.44 -48.35
CA THR A 695 -2.33 -5.71 -47.08
C THR A 695 -1.06 -4.86 -47.09
N ILE A 696 0.06 -5.37 -47.65
CA ILE A 696 1.31 -4.59 -47.76
C ILE A 696 1.13 -3.36 -48.68
N MET A 697 0.37 -3.51 -49.76
CA MET A 697 0.11 -2.43 -50.72
C MET A 697 -0.90 -1.38 -50.22
N GLU A 698 -1.91 -1.80 -49.46
CA GLU A 698 -3.03 -0.93 -49.04
C GLU A 698 -2.76 -0.14 -47.75
N GLU A 699 -1.83 -0.57 -46.90
CA GLU A 699 -1.62 0.08 -45.60
C GLU A 699 -1.00 1.48 -45.78
N LYS A 700 -1.80 2.49 -45.44
CA LYS A 700 -1.43 3.92 -45.41
C LYS A 700 -1.00 4.34 -44.01
N GLU A 701 -0.35 5.49 -43.94
CA GLU A 701 0.46 6.00 -42.82
C GLU A 701 -0.16 5.89 -41.40
N ASN A 702 0.73 5.65 -40.43
CA ASN A 702 0.61 5.82 -38.97
C ASN A 702 -0.39 4.94 -38.18
N GLU A 703 -1.39 4.30 -38.78
CA GLU A 703 -2.42 3.60 -38.00
C GLU A 703 -2.12 2.12 -37.70
N LYS A 704 -1.35 1.41 -38.54
CA LYS A 704 -1.24 -0.07 -38.51
C LYS A 704 0.16 -0.66 -38.77
N GLU A 705 1.21 0.00 -38.30
CA GLU A 705 2.63 -0.41 -38.47
C GLU A 705 2.90 -1.88 -38.09
N LYS A 706 2.29 -2.37 -37.00
CA LYS A 706 2.43 -3.76 -36.54
C LYS A 706 1.90 -4.78 -37.56
N LEU A 707 0.81 -4.46 -38.25
CA LEU A 707 0.29 -5.36 -39.27
C LEU A 707 1.20 -5.37 -40.48
N LEU A 708 1.67 -4.20 -40.92
CA LEU A 708 2.62 -4.10 -42.03
C LEU A 708 3.88 -4.93 -41.74
N GLU A 709 4.49 -4.78 -40.56
CA GLU A 709 5.68 -5.53 -40.14
C GLU A 709 5.44 -7.04 -40.23
N VAL A 710 4.34 -7.52 -39.64
CA VAL A 710 4.03 -8.95 -39.58
C VAL A 710 3.65 -9.51 -40.97
N SER A 711 2.94 -8.74 -41.80
CA SER A 711 2.57 -9.13 -43.17
C SER A 711 3.80 -9.29 -44.06
N ILE A 712 4.77 -8.37 -44.00
CA ILE A 712 6.04 -8.49 -44.74
C ILE A 712 6.82 -9.72 -44.26
N GLY A 713 6.88 -9.91 -42.94
CA GLY A 713 7.49 -11.09 -42.34
C GLY A 713 6.81 -12.40 -42.78
N LEU A 714 5.48 -12.42 -42.91
CA LEU A 714 4.73 -13.59 -43.39
C LEU A 714 4.95 -13.84 -44.88
N ALA A 715 4.93 -12.80 -45.73
CA ALA A 715 5.21 -12.91 -47.16
C ALA A 715 6.60 -13.51 -47.42
N LEU A 716 7.61 -13.05 -46.66
CA LEU A 716 8.96 -13.62 -46.69
C LEU A 716 8.97 -15.12 -46.38
N GLN A 717 8.23 -15.56 -45.36
CA GLN A 717 8.19 -16.97 -44.99
C GLN A 717 7.39 -17.82 -45.98
N ILE A 718 6.31 -17.29 -46.55
CA ILE A 718 5.53 -17.99 -47.59
C ILE A 718 6.40 -18.23 -48.84
N LEU A 719 7.17 -17.23 -49.27
CA LEU A 719 8.08 -17.40 -50.40
C LEU A 719 9.12 -18.49 -50.09
N LYS A 720 9.75 -18.46 -48.92
CA LYS A 720 10.73 -19.48 -48.50
C LYS A 720 10.18 -20.89 -48.40
N LEU A 721 8.88 -21.06 -48.13
CA LEU A 721 8.22 -22.37 -48.08
C LEU A 721 7.98 -22.98 -49.46
N ARG A 722 7.88 -22.15 -50.50
CA ARG A 722 7.66 -22.63 -51.87
C ARG A 722 8.98 -22.91 -52.57
N ASN A 723 8.92 -23.85 -53.51
CA ASN A 723 10.02 -24.05 -54.45
C ASN A 723 10.23 -22.78 -55.30
N PRO A 724 11.48 -22.49 -55.70
CA PRO A 724 11.81 -21.35 -56.57
C PRO A 724 10.99 -21.31 -57.88
N GLU A 725 10.63 -22.48 -58.40
CA GLU A 725 9.84 -22.65 -59.63
C GLU A 725 8.36 -22.26 -59.44
N ASP A 726 7.76 -22.61 -58.30
CA ASP A 726 6.32 -22.39 -58.03
C ASP A 726 6.00 -20.98 -57.54
N GLY A 727 6.98 -20.31 -56.93
CA GLY A 727 6.87 -18.96 -56.41
C GLY A 727 7.01 -17.85 -57.46
N ARG A 728 7.40 -18.20 -58.69
CA ARG A 728 7.43 -17.25 -59.82
C ARG A 728 6.02 -16.74 -60.09
N ASN A 729 5.91 -15.43 -60.32
CA ASN A 729 4.65 -14.73 -60.61
C ASN A 729 3.62 -14.71 -59.46
N GLU A 730 3.97 -15.00 -58.20
CA GLU A 730 3.02 -14.89 -57.06
C GLU A 730 2.48 -13.45 -56.88
N ILE A 731 3.33 -12.44 -57.11
CA ILE A 731 2.94 -11.03 -57.03
C ILE A 731 1.97 -10.68 -58.18
N GLU A 732 2.29 -11.09 -59.41
CA GLU A 732 1.41 -10.93 -60.57
C GLU A 732 0.07 -11.68 -60.41
N ARG A 733 0.07 -12.89 -59.84
CA ARG A 733 -1.14 -13.67 -59.52
C ARG A 733 -2.05 -12.95 -58.53
N ALA A 734 -1.49 -12.11 -57.65
CA ALA A 734 -2.25 -11.25 -56.75
C ALA A 734 -2.79 -9.98 -57.43
N GLY A 735 -2.52 -9.78 -58.73
CA GLY A 735 -2.92 -8.61 -59.50
C GLY A 735 -2.08 -7.37 -59.20
N ILE A 736 -0.89 -7.54 -58.61
CA ILE A 736 0.04 -6.46 -58.29
C ILE A 736 1.17 -6.49 -59.32
N LYS A 737 1.53 -5.31 -59.85
CA LYS A 737 2.70 -5.17 -60.71
C LYS A 737 3.97 -5.26 -59.88
N ASP A 738 4.97 -5.99 -60.38
CA ASP A 738 6.24 -6.18 -59.68
C ASP A 738 6.93 -4.84 -59.39
N GLU A 739 6.88 -3.87 -60.31
CA GLU A 739 7.46 -2.54 -60.12
C GLU A 739 6.83 -1.82 -58.93
N ASN A 740 5.50 -1.85 -58.82
CA ASN A 740 4.77 -1.21 -57.73
C ASN A 740 5.09 -1.87 -56.38
N PHE A 741 5.27 -3.19 -56.36
CA PHE A 741 5.59 -3.91 -55.14
C PHE A 741 7.02 -3.60 -54.67
N VAL A 742 7.99 -3.62 -55.58
CA VAL A 742 9.38 -3.26 -55.30
C VAL A 742 9.48 -1.80 -54.84
N GLU A 743 8.80 -0.88 -55.53
CA GLU A 743 8.72 0.54 -55.13
C GLU A 743 8.20 0.68 -53.70
N LYS A 744 7.15 -0.07 -53.35
CA LYS A 744 6.59 -0.07 -51.99
C LYS A 744 7.58 -0.54 -50.93
N LEU A 745 8.35 -1.60 -51.20
CA LEU A 745 9.37 -2.10 -50.27
C LEU A 745 10.50 -1.09 -50.06
N VAL A 746 10.96 -0.43 -51.13
CA VAL A 746 12.00 0.61 -51.05
C VAL A 746 11.47 1.85 -50.32
N GLU A 747 10.21 2.25 -50.55
CA GLU A 747 9.54 3.31 -49.80
C GLU A 747 9.55 3.04 -48.28
N ILE A 748 9.25 1.79 -47.89
CA ILE A 748 9.28 1.37 -46.48
C ILE A 748 10.70 1.49 -45.91
N LEU A 749 11.74 1.02 -46.61
CA LEU A 749 13.12 1.16 -46.11
C LEU A 749 13.56 2.62 -45.98
N ARG A 750 13.18 3.49 -46.91
CA ARG A 750 13.46 4.93 -46.84
C ARG A 750 12.74 5.59 -45.65
N ARG A 751 11.53 5.13 -45.32
CA ARG A 751 10.76 5.61 -44.18
C ARG A 751 11.40 5.21 -42.85
N TYR A 752 11.83 3.96 -42.74
CA TYR A 752 12.51 3.44 -41.56
C TYR A 752 14.03 3.54 -41.74
N GLU A 753 14.56 4.76 -41.84
CA GLU A 753 16.02 4.99 -41.92
C GLU A 753 16.72 4.57 -40.62
N ASN A 754 16.02 4.72 -39.48
CA ASN A 754 16.47 4.28 -38.16
C ASN A 754 15.56 3.16 -37.62
N PRO A 755 16.10 2.25 -36.78
CA PRO A 755 15.31 1.18 -36.19
C PRO A 755 14.31 1.72 -35.16
N GLU A 756 13.06 1.28 -35.25
CA GLU A 756 11.99 1.68 -34.33
C GLU A 756 11.63 0.57 -33.36
N SER A 757 11.49 0.91 -32.06
CA SER A 757 11.15 -0.06 -31.02
C SER A 757 9.74 -0.65 -31.14
N LYS A 758 8.81 0.03 -31.85
CA LYS A 758 7.44 -0.44 -32.08
C LYS A 758 7.37 -1.58 -33.09
N VAL A 759 8.23 -1.55 -34.11
CA VAL A 759 8.32 -2.51 -35.22
C VAL A 759 9.78 -2.90 -35.48
N PRO A 760 10.45 -3.52 -34.48
CA PRO A 760 11.89 -3.72 -34.50
C PRO A 760 12.37 -4.64 -35.65
N ARG A 761 11.48 -5.39 -36.29
CA ARG A 761 11.82 -6.33 -37.37
C ARG A 761 11.44 -5.79 -38.75
N MET A 762 10.93 -4.56 -38.85
CA MET A 762 10.45 -4.00 -40.12
C MET A 762 11.54 -4.04 -41.20
N ARG A 763 12.68 -3.38 -40.96
CA ARG A 763 13.79 -3.33 -41.94
C ARG A 763 14.31 -4.73 -42.26
N ARG A 764 14.49 -5.54 -41.21
CA ARG A 764 14.92 -6.93 -41.34
C ARG A 764 14.03 -7.74 -42.27
N PHE A 765 12.71 -7.67 -42.10
CA PHE A 765 11.79 -8.41 -42.95
C PHE A 765 11.75 -7.87 -44.37
N VAL A 766 11.83 -6.55 -44.55
CA VAL A 766 11.87 -5.94 -45.89
C VAL A 766 13.14 -6.33 -46.65
N ILE A 767 14.32 -6.24 -46.02
CA ILE A 767 15.59 -6.63 -46.65
C ILE A 767 15.61 -8.13 -46.92
N GLY A 768 15.12 -8.94 -45.98
CA GLY A 768 14.98 -10.38 -46.18
C GLY A 768 14.05 -10.73 -47.35
N LEU A 769 12.94 -9.99 -47.51
CA LEU A 769 12.02 -10.15 -48.63
C LEU A 769 12.66 -9.73 -49.96
N ALA A 770 13.31 -8.56 -50.00
CA ALA A 770 14.03 -8.08 -51.18
C ALA A 770 15.12 -9.06 -51.62
N ALA A 771 15.95 -9.52 -50.69
CA ALA A 771 17.01 -10.51 -50.96
C ALA A 771 16.45 -11.85 -51.42
N THR A 772 15.24 -12.24 -50.97
CA THR A 772 14.58 -13.45 -51.44
C THR A 772 14.08 -13.25 -52.87
N LEU A 773 13.40 -12.15 -53.19
CA LEU A 773 12.93 -11.85 -54.55
C LEU A 773 14.08 -11.80 -55.57
N MET A 774 15.20 -11.15 -55.23
CA MET A 774 16.41 -11.11 -56.06
C MET A 774 17.03 -12.48 -56.33
N LYS A 775 16.81 -13.47 -55.43
CA LYS A 775 17.26 -14.86 -55.65
C LYS A 775 16.30 -15.67 -56.53
N TYR A 776 15.05 -15.26 -56.66
CA TYR A 776 14.04 -15.97 -57.47
C TYR A 776 14.18 -15.62 -58.96
N GLU A 777 14.27 -14.32 -59.28
CA GLU A 777 14.34 -13.82 -60.66
C GLU A 777 15.26 -12.59 -60.77
N GLU A 778 16.10 -12.56 -61.81
CA GLU A 778 17.04 -11.46 -62.05
C GLU A 778 16.35 -10.11 -62.28
N LYS A 779 15.12 -10.10 -62.80
CA LYS A 779 14.35 -8.87 -63.03
C LYS A 779 14.21 -8.01 -61.76
N TYR A 780 14.11 -8.65 -60.58
CA TYR A 780 14.03 -7.91 -59.32
C TYR A 780 15.34 -7.19 -58.98
N ILE A 781 16.50 -7.73 -59.39
CA ILE A 781 17.80 -7.09 -59.20
C ILE A 781 17.83 -5.77 -59.96
N GLU A 782 17.36 -5.75 -61.20
CA GLU A 782 17.26 -4.53 -62.03
C GLU A 782 16.29 -3.52 -61.40
N LEU A 783 15.08 -3.96 -61.01
CA LEU A 783 14.09 -3.07 -60.38
C LEU A 783 14.59 -2.43 -59.08
N PHE A 784 15.24 -3.21 -58.19
CA PHE A 784 15.81 -2.65 -56.97
C PHE A 784 17.00 -1.72 -57.25
N ARG A 785 17.80 -1.99 -58.29
CA ARG A 785 18.92 -1.13 -58.70
C ARG A 785 18.43 0.21 -59.23
N ASP A 786 17.43 0.20 -60.12
CA ASP A 786 16.85 1.40 -60.73
C ASP A 786 16.23 2.34 -59.68
N LEU A 787 15.74 1.77 -58.57
CA LEU A 787 15.22 2.52 -57.43
C LEU A 787 16.31 2.99 -56.44
N GLY A 788 17.60 2.77 -56.72
CA GLY A 788 18.70 3.22 -55.85
C GLY A 788 18.70 2.54 -54.48
N THR A 789 18.34 1.25 -54.43
CA THR A 789 18.25 0.49 -53.16
C THR A 789 19.61 0.33 -52.49
N GLU A 790 20.71 0.35 -53.25
CA GLU A 790 22.07 0.29 -52.73
C GLU A 790 22.38 1.40 -51.73
N GLN A 791 22.05 2.66 -52.06
CA GLN A 791 22.25 3.79 -51.14
C GLN A 791 21.34 3.73 -49.92
N VAL A 792 20.17 3.10 -50.04
CA VAL A 792 19.25 2.88 -48.90
C VAL A 792 19.81 1.82 -47.96
N LEU A 793 20.33 0.71 -48.51
CA LEU A 793 20.93 -0.38 -47.75
C LEU A 793 22.22 0.04 -47.02
N MET A 794 23.06 0.87 -47.66
CA MET A 794 24.25 1.43 -47.00
C MET A 794 23.88 2.27 -45.78
N ARG A 795 22.86 3.14 -45.90
CA ARG A 795 22.36 3.89 -44.74
C ARG A 795 21.79 3.00 -43.64
N VAL A 796 21.09 1.93 -44.01
CA VAL A 796 20.61 0.93 -43.05
C VAL A 796 21.77 0.25 -42.32
N ALA A 797 22.87 -0.06 -43.03
CA ALA A 797 24.07 -0.63 -42.42
C ALA A 797 24.67 0.30 -41.35
N ASP A 798 24.75 1.61 -41.66
CA ASP A 798 25.27 2.64 -40.77
C ASP A 798 24.41 2.84 -39.50
N THR A 799 23.11 2.53 -39.57
CA THR A 799 22.16 2.71 -38.47
C THR A 799 21.65 1.40 -37.87
N THR A 800 22.39 0.30 -38.02
CA THR A 800 22.02 -1.00 -37.41
C THR A 800 21.98 -0.95 -35.88
N SER A 801 21.05 -1.69 -35.27
CA SER A 801 20.90 -1.76 -33.80
C SER A 801 20.65 -3.18 -33.30
N GLU A 802 21.09 -3.47 -32.07
CA GLU A 802 20.75 -4.72 -31.36
C GLU A 802 19.23 -4.94 -31.22
N LEU A 803 18.42 -3.87 -31.29
CA LEU A 803 16.96 -3.96 -31.34
C LEU A 803 16.45 -4.83 -32.51
N GLU A 804 17.19 -4.93 -33.60
CA GLU A 804 16.77 -5.68 -34.79
C GLU A 804 17.24 -7.14 -34.75
N CYS A 805 18.00 -7.50 -33.72
CA CYS A 805 18.54 -8.84 -33.53
C CYS A 805 17.57 -9.77 -32.80
N PHE A 806 16.49 -9.26 -32.18
CA PHE A 806 15.57 -10.08 -31.38
C PHE A 806 14.14 -10.01 -31.89
N ASN A 807 13.40 -11.10 -31.67
CA ASN A 807 11.99 -11.22 -32.05
C ASN A 807 11.04 -10.44 -31.12
N VAL A 808 11.32 -10.42 -29.81
CA VAL A 808 10.49 -9.85 -28.73
C VAL A 808 11.38 -9.29 -27.63
N PHE A 809 10.88 -8.35 -26.82
CA PHE A 809 11.62 -7.72 -25.72
C PHE A 809 10.85 -7.77 -24.39
N SER A 810 11.59 -7.83 -23.28
CA SER A 810 11.09 -7.67 -21.92
C SER A 810 11.98 -6.67 -21.16
N GLY A 811 11.69 -5.37 -21.33
CA GLY A 811 12.58 -4.30 -20.88
C GLY A 811 13.89 -4.31 -21.67
N SER A 812 15.02 -4.42 -20.99
CA SER A 812 16.36 -4.50 -21.61
C SER A 812 16.74 -5.92 -22.09
N VAL A 813 15.89 -6.92 -21.89
CA VAL A 813 16.18 -8.32 -22.26
C VAL A 813 15.52 -8.64 -23.59
N GLY A 814 16.34 -8.95 -24.60
CA GLY A 814 15.89 -9.46 -25.90
C GLY A 814 15.58 -10.97 -25.84
N LEU A 815 14.54 -11.39 -26.56
CA LEU A 815 14.06 -12.76 -26.64
C LEU A 815 14.01 -13.21 -28.10
N GLY A 816 14.46 -14.43 -28.33
CA GLY A 816 14.49 -15.06 -29.64
C GLY A 816 15.40 -14.33 -30.63
N ARG A 817 16.70 -14.49 -30.42
CA ARG A 817 17.73 -13.86 -31.24
C ARG A 817 17.72 -14.49 -32.63
N HIS A 818 17.65 -13.65 -33.67
CA HIS A 818 17.78 -14.11 -35.04
C HIS A 818 19.15 -14.74 -35.27
N GLU A 819 19.18 -15.92 -35.92
CA GLU A 819 20.41 -16.65 -36.23
C GLU A 819 21.35 -15.85 -37.15
N VAL A 820 20.78 -15.19 -38.16
CA VAL A 820 21.51 -14.33 -39.10
C VAL A 820 21.70 -12.94 -38.46
N MET A 821 22.85 -12.29 -38.63
CA MET A 821 23.01 -10.91 -38.17
C MET A 821 22.36 -9.92 -39.15
N MET A 822 21.99 -8.72 -38.68
CA MET A 822 21.43 -7.70 -39.57
C MET A 822 22.45 -7.25 -40.62
N SER A 823 23.71 -7.07 -40.22
CA SER A 823 24.82 -6.76 -41.15
C SER A 823 24.95 -7.78 -42.27
N SER A 824 25.05 -9.08 -41.93
CA SER A 824 25.12 -10.16 -42.92
C SER A 824 23.93 -10.20 -43.87
N LEU A 825 22.73 -9.83 -43.39
CA LEU A 825 21.54 -9.74 -44.23
C LEU A 825 21.64 -8.57 -45.23
N VAL A 826 22.17 -7.44 -44.79
CA VAL A 826 22.44 -6.27 -45.65
C VAL A 826 23.52 -6.57 -46.67
N ASP A 827 24.64 -7.17 -46.24
CA ASP A 827 25.74 -7.58 -47.12
C ASP A 827 25.25 -8.54 -48.21
N THR A 828 24.42 -9.53 -47.83
CA THR A 828 23.82 -10.46 -48.80
C THR A 828 22.96 -9.72 -49.84
N ALA A 829 22.22 -8.69 -49.43
CA ALA A 829 21.39 -7.91 -50.35
C ALA A 829 22.23 -7.01 -51.27
N LEU A 830 23.31 -6.41 -50.74
CA LEU A 830 24.27 -5.62 -51.52
C LEU A 830 25.04 -6.48 -52.54
N ASP A 831 25.50 -7.66 -52.13
CA ASP A 831 26.18 -8.61 -53.02
C ASP A 831 25.29 -9.03 -54.20
N LEU A 832 23.99 -9.25 -53.95
CA LEU A 832 23.03 -9.58 -55.01
C LEU A 832 22.86 -8.42 -56.01
N LEU A 833 22.88 -7.17 -55.53
CA LEU A 833 22.80 -5.99 -56.40
C LEU A 833 24.07 -5.79 -57.23
N GLY A 834 25.24 -6.14 -56.69
CA GLY A 834 26.56 -5.98 -57.31
C GLY A 834 26.97 -7.07 -58.31
N ARG A 835 26.34 -8.25 -58.29
CA ARG A 835 26.74 -9.41 -59.13
C ARG A 835 26.68 -9.20 -60.65
N ASN A 836 25.93 -8.21 -61.16
CA ASN A 836 25.90 -7.89 -62.60
C ASN A 836 26.86 -6.76 -63.02
N SER A 837 27.58 -6.13 -62.10
CA SER A 837 28.61 -5.13 -62.43
C SER A 837 29.86 -5.75 -63.06
N GLN A 838 30.07 -7.06 -62.90
CA GLN A 838 31.26 -7.78 -63.38
C GLN A 838 31.05 -8.53 -64.70
N ILE A 839 29.81 -8.70 -65.18
CA ILE A 839 29.53 -9.42 -66.44
C ILE A 839 29.42 -8.45 -67.65
N LEU A 840 29.41 -7.14 -67.39
CA LEU A 840 29.41 -6.09 -68.42
C LEU A 840 30.80 -5.46 -68.67
N MET A 841 31.86 -6.02 -68.09
CA MET A 841 33.26 -5.60 -68.31
C MET A 841 34.19 -6.72 -68.83
N ASP A 842 33.65 -7.84 -69.31
CA ASP A 842 34.41 -8.86 -70.06
C ASP A 842 33.92 -8.95 -71.52
#